data_AF-A0ABD5QKQ5-F1
#
_entry.id   AF-A0ABD5QKQ5-F1
#
_cell.length_a   1.000
_cell.length_b   1.000
_cell.length_c   1.000
_cell.angle_alpha   90.00
_cell.angle_beta   90.00
_cell.angle_gamma   90.00
#
_symmetry.space_group_name_H-M   'P 1'
#
loop_
_entity.id
_entity.type
_entity.pdbx_description
1 polymer ?
#
loop_
_entity_poly.entity_id
_entity_poly.type
_entity_poly.pdbx_seq_one_letter_code
_entity_poly.pdbx_strand_id
1 'polypeptide(L)'
;MGNCIICGTSVEGVVCTSHQEDVAFEFEGTSASQLTPERYYRGTVDGYADFGVFVDVGDHVTGLLHRSELKQRLESLDWEPGDSVYVQVLDVRDNGNVDLGWSIRQDDREFRGTVIDAPDGDRLPEDDGSEEEDEEPTTHADSPAAGDPTSGPDDPVANGGTEVETAATPEEAVDVESEPTETPPESDPEAEGYPTDEDGEPTLNPTTVDSLADQVGAIVRLEGEITSVRQTSGPTVFELRDETGAVECAAFEEAGVRAYPDVDVDEIVALEGEVERHHGDLQVETERLEPLSGEDRETVADRLVEAVEREARPAAVSLLADHDAVADLEEEVVEAATAIRRAVMEARPIVVRHTATADGYVAGASLERAILPLIRAKHAREDAEYHYFERRPLDDAVYDMDAATGDATSMLEARDRHGEQLPLVVLADAGSTAESADGYELLENYGADRLVIDDGRGDGAVAEAVSVAVGPAFSEAAEGDAEITTTALAANVAAHVNDDAREDLAHLPAISYWEGVPEAYADLASEAGYDDTARSERREAIALEAHYQSYSDKRELIADLLFDGGSGLAGHISEQFRDKLGDELETVRSNVDRREAEGVPVTVLDTDAYTHRFDFPPTGLLLDALSRVEREERGEETVTIGIDEDELHVRSTDPVDVRALGAAIESAVPEGGVRVVGGPDGYVAFLVGEREGVIEAAVAAVGDLADE
;
A
#
# COMPACT_ATOMS: atom_id res chain seq x y z
N MET A 1 -22.06 -13.18 -42.93
CA MET A 1 -23.09 -12.47 -42.13
C MET A 1 -23.54 -13.35 -41.00
N GLY A 2 -22.64 -13.51 -40.02
CA GLY A 2 -23.02 -13.90 -38.67
C GLY A 2 -23.48 -12.67 -37.90
N ASN A 3 -23.70 -12.84 -36.60
CA ASN A 3 -23.90 -11.78 -35.64
C ASN A 3 -22.78 -11.91 -34.61
N CYS A 4 -22.12 -10.80 -34.26
CA CYS A 4 -20.98 -10.76 -33.36
C CYS A 4 -21.41 -11.22 -31.96
N ILE A 5 -20.80 -12.28 -31.42
CA ILE A 5 -21.35 -13.01 -30.28
C ILE A 5 -21.76 -12.15 -29.08
N ILE A 6 -20.98 -11.12 -28.72
CA ILE A 6 -21.21 -10.40 -27.45
C ILE A 6 -22.37 -9.36 -27.46
N CYS A 7 -22.89 -8.86 -28.60
CA CYS A 7 -24.17 -8.07 -28.66
C CYS A 7 -25.07 -8.36 -29.88
N GLY A 8 -24.56 -9.11 -30.85
CA GLY A 8 -25.31 -9.50 -32.04
C GLY A 8 -25.26 -8.53 -33.23
N THR A 9 -24.37 -7.53 -33.25
CA THR A 9 -24.14 -6.69 -34.45
C THR A 9 -23.72 -7.56 -35.64
N SER A 10 -24.35 -7.40 -36.82
CA SER A 10 -24.10 -8.28 -37.98
C SER A 10 -22.73 -8.07 -38.65
N VAL A 11 -22.04 -9.17 -38.96
CA VAL A 11 -20.60 -9.21 -39.29
C VAL A 11 -20.21 -10.24 -40.34
N GLU A 12 -19.03 -10.11 -40.92
CA GLU A 12 -18.40 -11.14 -41.77
C GLU A 12 -17.41 -12.02 -40.99
N GLY A 13 -17.83 -12.48 -39.80
CA GLY A 13 -17.12 -13.41 -38.91
C GLY A 13 -18.05 -13.88 -37.78
N VAL A 14 -17.49 -14.33 -36.65
CA VAL A 14 -18.21 -14.50 -35.37
C VAL A 14 -18.01 -13.34 -34.40
N VAL A 15 -17.05 -12.44 -34.68
CA VAL A 15 -16.82 -11.16 -33.97
C VAL A 15 -16.69 -10.00 -34.98
N CYS A 16 -16.29 -8.75 -34.62
CA CYS A 16 -16.39 -7.58 -35.53
C CYS A 16 -15.08 -6.82 -35.84
N THR A 17 -15.05 -5.49 -35.66
CA THR A 17 -13.86 -4.62 -35.61
C THR A 17 -14.00 -3.56 -34.48
N SER A 18 -14.81 -3.87 -33.46
CA SER A 18 -14.96 -3.16 -32.17
C SER A 18 -15.32 -4.11 -30.98
N HIS A 19 -15.35 -5.44 -31.15
CA HIS A 19 -15.92 -6.48 -30.28
C HIS A 19 -15.12 -7.82 -29.99
N GLN A 20 -13.90 -8.14 -30.53
CA GLN A 20 -13.00 -9.30 -30.15
C GLN A 20 -11.72 -9.16 -29.24
N GLU A 21 -11.18 -8.01 -28.78
CA GLU A 21 -10.13 -8.00 -27.70
C GLU A 21 -10.66 -8.62 -26.39
N ASP A 22 -11.98 -8.59 -26.26
CA ASP A 22 -12.78 -9.25 -25.24
C ASP A 22 -12.94 -10.76 -25.44
N VAL A 23 -12.26 -11.38 -26.41
CA VAL A 23 -12.42 -12.79 -26.77
C VAL A 23 -11.07 -13.50 -26.78
N ALA A 24 -11.01 -14.67 -26.13
CA ALA A 24 -9.85 -15.55 -26.20
C ALA A 24 -9.89 -16.37 -27.50
N PHE A 25 -8.76 -16.47 -28.20
CA PHE A 25 -8.67 -17.26 -29.44
C PHE A 25 -7.91 -18.58 -29.24
N GLU A 26 -8.50 -19.67 -29.73
CA GLU A 26 -7.86 -20.97 -29.86
C GLU A 26 -7.49 -21.20 -31.32
N PHE A 27 -6.25 -21.62 -31.59
CA PHE A 27 -5.70 -21.65 -32.94
C PHE A 27 -5.66 -23.07 -33.54
N GLU A 28 -6.44 -23.31 -34.59
CA GLU A 28 -6.46 -24.56 -35.38
C GLU A 28 -5.61 -24.48 -36.66
N GLY A 29 -4.79 -23.44 -36.81
CA GLY A 29 -3.90 -23.27 -37.96
C GLY A 29 -2.68 -24.19 -37.96
N THR A 30 -2.06 -24.33 -39.14
CA THR A 30 -0.99 -25.32 -39.41
C THR A 30 0.39 -24.72 -39.65
N SER A 31 0.52 -23.40 -39.60
CA SER A 31 1.81 -22.70 -39.63
C SER A 31 1.71 -21.26 -39.11
N ALA A 32 2.87 -20.67 -38.83
CA ALA A 32 3.03 -19.46 -38.04
C ALA A 32 2.17 -18.27 -38.50
N SER A 33 2.09 -18.00 -39.80
CA SER A 33 1.31 -16.86 -40.30
C SER A 33 -0.14 -17.22 -40.57
N GLN A 34 -0.65 -18.42 -40.26
CA GLN A 34 -2.11 -18.60 -40.17
C GLN A 34 -2.65 -17.83 -38.96
N LEU A 35 -1.80 -17.51 -37.97
CA LEU A 35 -2.12 -16.57 -36.90
C LEU A 35 -2.45 -15.17 -37.45
N THR A 36 -3.38 -14.56 -36.74
CA THR A 36 -3.91 -13.23 -36.97
C THR A 36 -3.31 -12.28 -35.92
N PRO A 37 -2.56 -11.23 -36.32
CA PRO A 37 -2.08 -10.19 -35.40
C PRO A 37 -3.20 -9.43 -34.70
N GLU A 38 -2.83 -8.73 -33.63
CA GLU A 38 -3.68 -7.94 -32.73
C GLU A 38 -4.70 -8.75 -31.90
N ARG A 39 -4.88 -10.06 -32.17
CA ARG A 39 -5.66 -11.00 -31.33
C ARG A 39 -4.88 -11.50 -30.12
N TYR A 40 -5.64 -11.85 -29.07
CA TYR A 40 -5.16 -12.56 -27.88
C TYR A 40 -5.47 -14.05 -28.00
N TYR A 41 -4.46 -14.91 -27.86
CA TYR A 41 -4.61 -16.36 -27.95
C TYR A 41 -4.30 -17.06 -26.65
N ARG A 42 -4.97 -18.19 -26.43
CA ARG A 42 -4.54 -19.22 -25.50
C ARG A 42 -3.30 -19.91 -26.07
N GLY A 43 -2.25 -20.03 -25.27
CA GLY A 43 -1.04 -20.78 -25.60
C GLY A 43 -0.53 -21.59 -24.41
N THR A 44 0.57 -22.32 -24.62
CA THR A 44 1.24 -23.13 -23.61
C THR A 44 2.72 -22.79 -23.55
N VAL A 45 3.31 -22.66 -22.36
CA VAL A 45 4.74 -22.34 -22.20
C VAL A 45 5.60 -23.55 -22.62
N ASP A 46 6.41 -23.40 -23.68
CA ASP A 46 7.41 -24.41 -24.11
C ASP A 46 8.72 -24.29 -23.30
N GLY A 47 9.17 -23.06 -23.04
CA GLY A 47 10.38 -22.85 -22.25
C GLY A 47 10.92 -21.43 -22.20
N TYR A 48 12.07 -21.28 -21.54
CA TYR A 48 12.68 -20.00 -21.18
C TYR A 48 14.06 -19.79 -21.81
N ALA A 49 14.41 -18.53 -22.07
CA ALA A 49 15.77 -18.08 -22.39
C ALA A 49 16.03 -16.66 -21.85
N ASP A 50 17.29 -16.25 -21.69
CA ASP A 50 17.77 -14.97 -21.12
C ASP A 50 17.14 -13.67 -21.70
N PHE A 51 16.38 -13.79 -22.79
CA PHE A 51 15.73 -12.71 -23.54
C PHE A 51 14.20 -12.83 -23.64
N GLY A 52 13.56 -13.90 -23.15
CA GLY A 52 12.10 -14.07 -23.25
C GLY A 52 11.60 -15.50 -23.02
N VAL A 53 10.28 -15.66 -23.12
CA VAL A 53 9.55 -16.93 -22.97
C VAL A 53 9.10 -17.42 -24.34
N PHE A 54 9.23 -18.71 -24.61
CA PHE A 54 8.65 -19.38 -25.76
C PHE A 54 7.27 -19.95 -25.40
N VAL A 55 6.26 -19.59 -26.19
CA VAL A 55 4.86 -19.99 -25.98
C VAL A 55 4.33 -20.60 -27.28
N ASP A 56 3.88 -21.85 -27.21
CA ASP A 56 3.18 -22.53 -28.30
C ASP A 56 1.73 -22.05 -28.37
N VAL A 57 1.33 -21.53 -29.52
CA VAL A 57 -0.01 -21.05 -29.83
C VAL A 57 -0.66 -22.06 -30.79
N GLY A 58 -1.48 -22.96 -30.23
CA GLY A 58 -1.97 -24.15 -30.91
C GLY A 58 -0.88 -25.20 -31.17
N ASP A 59 -1.25 -26.32 -31.81
CA ASP A 59 -0.39 -27.52 -31.98
C ASP A 59 0.92 -27.28 -32.77
N HIS A 60 1.08 -26.14 -33.45
CA HIS A 60 1.95 -26.01 -34.63
C HIS A 60 2.78 -24.71 -34.71
N VAL A 61 2.71 -23.80 -33.73
CA VAL A 61 3.35 -22.48 -33.80
C VAL A 61 3.92 -22.01 -32.46
N THR A 62 5.24 -21.97 -32.35
CA THR A 62 5.93 -21.32 -31.21
C THR A 62 6.19 -19.84 -31.48
N GLY A 63 5.72 -18.97 -30.59
CA GLY A 63 6.06 -17.54 -30.57
C GLY A 63 7.03 -17.17 -29.45
N LEU A 64 7.64 -15.99 -29.56
CA LEU A 64 8.58 -15.46 -28.56
C LEU A 64 7.98 -14.23 -27.88
N LEU A 65 7.69 -14.34 -26.57
CA LEU A 65 7.36 -13.23 -25.69
C LEU A 65 8.67 -12.62 -25.17
N HIS A 66 9.13 -11.56 -25.82
CA HIS A 66 10.40 -10.91 -25.47
C HIS A 66 10.29 -10.19 -24.13
N ARG A 67 11.35 -10.22 -23.32
CA ARG A 67 11.40 -9.65 -21.95
C ARG A 67 11.12 -8.15 -21.83
N SER A 68 11.02 -7.42 -22.94
CA SER A 68 10.62 -6.00 -22.97
C SER A 68 9.11 -5.80 -23.09
N GLU A 69 8.38 -6.85 -23.47
CA GLU A 69 6.92 -6.84 -23.57
C GLU A 69 6.25 -7.51 -22.35
N LEU A 70 7.04 -8.03 -21.40
CA LEU A 70 6.57 -8.52 -20.10
C LEU A 70 6.23 -7.34 -19.17
N LYS A 71 5.16 -7.46 -18.38
CA LYS A 71 4.84 -6.48 -17.32
C LYS A 71 5.75 -6.59 -16.08
N GLN A 72 6.43 -7.71 -15.90
CA GLN A 72 7.33 -7.99 -14.77
C GLN A 72 8.67 -8.57 -15.24
N ARG A 73 9.65 -8.72 -14.33
CA ARG A 73 10.96 -9.31 -14.67
C ARG A 73 10.79 -10.79 -15.04
N LEU A 74 11.61 -11.26 -15.98
CA LEU A 74 11.63 -12.68 -16.39
C LEU A 74 12.00 -13.62 -15.23
N GLU A 75 12.81 -13.15 -14.29
CA GLU A 75 13.22 -13.88 -13.07
C GLU A 75 12.12 -13.91 -11.98
N SER A 76 10.99 -13.25 -12.22
CA SER A 76 9.85 -13.09 -11.32
C SER A 76 8.54 -13.47 -12.03
N LEU A 77 8.58 -14.49 -12.89
CA LEU A 77 7.44 -14.94 -13.70
C LEU A 77 7.10 -16.38 -13.34
N ASP A 78 5.97 -16.55 -12.64
CA ASP A 78 5.55 -17.81 -12.00
C ASP A 78 4.91 -18.83 -12.96
N TRP A 79 5.39 -18.93 -14.21
CA TRP A 79 4.92 -19.91 -15.18
C TRP A 79 5.92 -21.07 -15.32
N GLU A 80 5.46 -22.31 -15.21
CA GLU A 80 6.23 -23.51 -15.52
C GLU A 80 6.04 -23.97 -16.99
N PRO A 81 7.02 -24.66 -17.60
CA PRO A 81 6.85 -25.27 -18.92
C PRO A 81 5.72 -26.30 -18.93
N GLY A 82 4.64 -25.99 -19.65
CA GLY A 82 3.37 -26.73 -19.63
C GLY A 82 2.15 -25.90 -19.21
N ASP A 83 2.35 -24.69 -18.66
CA ASP A 83 1.23 -23.83 -18.21
C ASP A 83 0.46 -23.19 -19.36
N SER A 84 -0.87 -23.10 -19.20
CA SER A 84 -1.74 -22.34 -20.10
C SER A 84 -1.66 -20.84 -19.81
N VAL A 85 -1.33 -20.04 -20.82
CA VAL A 85 -1.12 -18.59 -20.71
C VAL A 85 -1.76 -17.85 -21.87
N TYR A 86 -2.02 -16.55 -21.72
CA TYR A 86 -2.60 -15.72 -22.77
C TYR A 86 -1.57 -14.73 -23.31
N VAL A 87 -1.48 -14.66 -24.64
CA VAL A 87 -0.49 -13.85 -25.36
C VAL A 87 -1.11 -13.10 -26.53
N GLN A 88 -0.70 -11.86 -26.74
CA GLN A 88 -1.08 -11.09 -27.93
C GLN A 88 -0.09 -11.37 -29.06
N VAL A 89 -0.59 -11.61 -30.29
CA VAL A 89 0.28 -11.68 -31.47
C VAL A 89 0.55 -10.26 -31.97
N LEU A 90 1.79 -9.79 -31.86
CA LEU A 90 2.21 -8.44 -32.26
C LEU A 90 2.56 -8.37 -33.75
N ASP A 91 3.36 -9.32 -34.24
CA ASP A 91 3.76 -9.43 -35.65
C ASP A 91 4.04 -10.90 -36.01
N VAL A 92 3.82 -11.25 -37.28
CA VAL A 92 4.27 -12.54 -37.84
C VAL A 92 5.11 -12.28 -39.08
N ARG A 93 6.41 -12.53 -38.94
CA ARG A 93 7.43 -12.13 -39.91
C ARG A 93 7.49 -13.08 -41.10
N ASP A 94 7.94 -12.57 -42.24
CA ASP A 94 8.20 -13.30 -43.52
C ASP A 94 9.02 -14.61 -43.37
N ASN A 95 9.73 -14.80 -42.26
CA ASN A 95 10.55 -15.97 -41.99
C ASN A 95 9.90 -17.02 -41.05
N GLY A 96 8.64 -16.81 -40.65
CA GLY A 96 7.88 -17.72 -39.78
C GLY A 96 8.09 -17.51 -38.28
N ASN A 97 8.75 -16.42 -37.86
CA ASN A 97 8.82 -16.03 -36.45
C ASN A 97 7.56 -15.24 -36.06
N VAL A 98 7.00 -15.56 -34.90
CA VAL A 98 5.93 -14.79 -34.25
C VAL A 98 6.53 -14.00 -33.09
N ASP A 99 6.31 -12.68 -33.08
CA ASP A 99 6.60 -11.84 -31.91
C ASP A 99 5.33 -11.77 -31.04
N LEU A 100 5.46 -12.08 -29.75
CA LEU A 100 4.36 -12.06 -28.79
C LEU A 100 4.50 -10.90 -27.80
N GLY A 101 3.35 -10.37 -27.37
CA GLY A 101 3.20 -9.39 -26.30
C GLY A 101 2.36 -9.93 -25.14
N TRP A 102 2.49 -9.31 -23.97
CA TRP A 102 1.75 -9.72 -22.78
C TRP A 102 0.24 -9.44 -22.93
N SER A 103 -0.59 -10.46 -22.73
CA SER A 103 -2.05 -10.29 -22.78
C SER A 103 -2.56 -9.42 -21.62
N ILE A 104 -3.53 -8.56 -21.92
CA ILE A 104 -4.20 -7.70 -20.92
C ILE A 104 -4.95 -8.49 -19.83
N ARG A 105 -5.22 -9.77 -20.08
CA ARG A 105 -5.95 -10.76 -19.27
C ARG A 105 -5.18 -12.09 -19.25
N GLN A 106 -5.28 -12.88 -18.19
CA GLN A 106 -4.59 -14.18 -18.04
C GLN A 106 -5.48 -15.36 -17.59
N ASP A 107 -6.78 -15.17 -17.34
CA ASP A 107 -7.74 -16.26 -17.08
C ASP A 107 -8.86 -16.31 -18.15
N ASP A 108 -9.36 -17.51 -18.48
CA ASP A 108 -10.48 -17.74 -19.42
C ASP A 108 -11.71 -16.86 -19.06
N ARG A 109 -11.98 -16.66 -17.76
CA ARG A 109 -13.13 -15.91 -17.23
C ARG A 109 -13.05 -14.40 -17.42
N GLU A 110 -11.86 -13.86 -17.67
CA GLU A 110 -11.70 -12.42 -17.92
C GLU A 110 -12.10 -12.04 -19.36
N PHE A 111 -12.16 -13.03 -20.26
CA PHE A 111 -12.68 -12.89 -21.61
C PHE A 111 -14.18 -13.18 -21.65
N ARG A 112 -14.91 -12.46 -22.51
CA ARG A 112 -16.36 -12.55 -22.70
C ARG A 112 -16.75 -13.66 -23.70
N GLY A 113 -15.96 -14.72 -23.77
CA GLY A 113 -16.14 -15.88 -24.64
C GLY A 113 -14.87 -16.30 -25.39
N THR A 114 -14.92 -17.50 -25.98
CA THR A 114 -13.81 -18.14 -26.71
C THR A 114 -14.19 -18.37 -28.17
N VAL A 115 -13.26 -18.14 -29.09
CA VAL A 115 -13.43 -18.32 -30.55
C VAL A 115 -12.29 -19.15 -31.11
N ILE A 116 -12.60 -20.04 -32.04
CA ILE A 116 -11.62 -20.85 -32.74
C ILE A 116 -11.22 -20.13 -34.04
N ASP A 117 -9.94 -19.75 -34.13
CA ASP A 117 -9.29 -19.23 -35.34
C ASP A 117 -8.83 -20.41 -36.20
N ALA A 118 -9.60 -20.68 -37.26
CA ALA A 118 -9.40 -21.81 -38.16
C ALA A 118 -9.10 -21.33 -39.60
N PRO A 119 -8.30 -22.06 -40.39
CA PRO A 119 -7.86 -21.61 -41.72
C PRO A 119 -8.97 -21.47 -42.78
N ASP A 120 -10.17 -22.03 -42.54
CA ASP A 120 -11.38 -21.83 -43.36
C ASP A 120 -12.29 -20.68 -42.84
N GLY A 121 -11.91 -20.02 -41.75
CA GLY A 121 -12.56 -18.86 -41.13
C GLY A 121 -13.00 -19.10 -39.67
N ASP A 122 -13.05 -18.03 -38.87
CA ASP A 122 -13.42 -18.05 -37.44
C ASP A 122 -14.74 -18.81 -37.17
N ARG A 123 -14.74 -19.62 -36.11
CA ARG A 123 -15.92 -20.39 -35.67
C ARG A 123 -16.03 -20.40 -34.14
N LEU A 124 -17.20 -20.72 -33.62
CA LEU A 124 -17.36 -21.01 -32.20
C LEU A 124 -16.93 -22.46 -31.91
N PRO A 125 -16.57 -22.77 -30.64
CA PRO A 125 -16.57 -24.15 -30.14
C PRO A 125 -17.89 -24.88 -30.44
N GLU A 126 -17.85 -26.21 -30.50
CA GLU A 126 -19.06 -27.03 -30.59
C GLU A 126 -19.52 -27.38 -29.17
N ASP A 127 -20.74 -27.02 -28.77
CA ASP A 127 -21.33 -27.34 -27.45
C ASP A 127 -21.19 -28.83 -27.10
N ASP A 128 -20.24 -29.19 -26.25
CA ASP A 128 -20.11 -30.53 -25.65
C ASP A 128 -20.97 -30.67 -24.37
N GLY A 129 -22.16 -30.05 -24.42
CA GLY A 129 -23.32 -30.13 -23.54
C GLY A 129 -23.09 -30.69 -22.13
N SER A 130 -22.31 -29.98 -21.32
CA SER A 130 -22.30 -30.10 -19.87
C SER A 130 -23.20 -29.02 -19.27
N GLU A 131 -24.22 -29.44 -18.51
CA GLU A 131 -25.26 -28.53 -17.97
C GLU A 131 -24.79 -27.87 -16.66
N GLU A 132 -24.20 -26.67 -16.74
CA GLU A 132 -24.17 -25.69 -15.63
C GLU A 132 -24.88 -24.40 -16.11
N GLU A 133 -25.70 -23.78 -15.26
CA GLU A 133 -26.81 -22.90 -15.71
C GLU A 133 -26.39 -21.41 -15.89
N ASP A 134 -26.90 -20.77 -16.96
CA ASP A 134 -26.61 -19.37 -17.32
C ASP A 134 -27.17 -18.32 -16.33
N GLU A 135 -26.43 -17.21 -16.13
CA GLU A 135 -26.99 -15.84 -16.21
C GLU A 135 -25.99 -14.90 -16.95
N GLU A 136 -26.39 -14.32 -18.10
CA GLU A 136 -25.57 -13.40 -18.94
C GLU A 136 -25.32 -12.02 -18.29
N PRO A 137 -24.27 -11.27 -18.70
CA PRO A 137 -24.53 -10.13 -19.62
C PRO A 137 -23.39 -9.66 -20.59
N THR A 138 -23.57 -9.87 -21.91
CA THR A 138 -23.39 -8.88 -23.04
C THR A 138 -22.24 -7.78 -23.11
N THR A 139 -21.40 -7.71 -24.21
CA THR A 139 -20.53 -6.58 -24.82
C THR A 139 -19.12 -6.18 -24.22
N HIS A 140 -17.97 -5.64 -24.81
CA HIS A 140 -17.25 -5.48 -26.15
C HIS A 140 -15.81 -4.69 -26.21
N ALA A 141 -14.88 -4.92 -27.23
CA ALA A 141 -13.46 -4.36 -27.54
C ALA A 141 -12.74 -5.11 -28.78
N ASP A 142 -11.69 -4.75 -29.63
CA ASP A 142 -11.27 -5.50 -30.95
C ASP A 142 -9.83 -5.40 -31.65
N SER A 143 -9.55 -6.27 -32.68
CA SER A 143 -8.34 -6.56 -33.54
C SER A 143 -8.61 -6.31 -35.09
N PRO A 144 -8.22 -7.09 -36.19
CA PRO A 144 -7.26 -8.21 -36.49
C PRO A 144 -6.48 -8.29 -37.91
N ALA A 145 -5.52 -9.25 -38.07
CA ALA A 145 -5.22 -10.17 -39.26
C ALA A 145 -4.30 -9.75 -40.49
N ALA A 146 -3.67 -10.57 -41.38
CA ALA A 146 -3.14 -12.00 -41.56
C ALA A 146 -2.46 -12.15 -43.00
N GLY A 147 -1.75 -13.20 -43.54
CA GLY A 147 -1.33 -14.55 -43.09
C GLY A 147 -0.48 -15.51 -44.06
N ASP A 148 -0.45 -16.84 -43.77
CA ASP A 148 0.37 -18.11 -44.06
C ASP A 148 0.89 -18.56 -45.51
N PRO A 149 1.50 -19.77 -45.89
CA PRO A 149 1.60 -21.18 -45.29
C PRO A 149 2.74 -22.26 -45.56
N THR A 150 3.03 -23.15 -44.56
CA THR A 150 3.31 -24.65 -44.52
C THR A 150 4.60 -25.43 -45.00
N SER A 151 4.81 -26.66 -44.44
CA SER A 151 5.22 -27.98 -45.07
C SER A 151 6.60 -28.69 -44.76
N GLY A 152 6.58 -30.02 -44.49
CA GLY A 152 7.75 -30.97 -44.37
C GLY A 152 8.07 -31.80 -45.66
N PRO A 153 8.73 -33.01 -45.68
CA PRO A 153 9.02 -34.00 -44.58
C PRO A 153 10.40 -34.77 -44.68
N ASP A 154 10.47 -35.98 -44.07
CA ASP A 154 11.37 -37.16 -44.28
C ASP A 154 12.68 -37.40 -43.46
N ASP A 155 12.85 -38.68 -43.09
CA ASP A 155 13.88 -39.39 -42.28
C ASP A 155 15.14 -39.84 -43.11
N PRO A 156 16.17 -40.56 -42.57
CA PRO A 156 16.85 -40.59 -41.26
C PRO A 156 18.41 -40.48 -41.43
N VAL A 157 19.22 -40.75 -40.37
CA VAL A 157 20.42 -41.66 -40.40
C VAL A 157 21.14 -41.72 -39.04
N ALA A 158 21.68 -42.89 -38.66
CA ALA A 158 22.41 -43.11 -37.39
C ALA A 158 23.89 -43.49 -37.57
N ASN A 159 24.76 -43.03 -36.65
CA ASN A 159 26.01 -43.64 -36.12
C ASN A 159 26.75 -42.61 -35.23
N GLY A 160 27.51 -42.97 -34.17
CA GLY A 160 27.68 -44.28 -33.54
C GLY A 160 29.11 -44.51 -32.97
N GLY A 161 29.24 -44.65 -31.65
CA GLY A 161 30.48 -45.05 -30.93
C GLY A 161 31.58 -43.98 -30.83
N THR A 162 32.54 -44.03 -29.90
CA THR A 162 33.05 -45.18 -29.11
C THR A 162 33.74 -44.69 -27.82
N GLU A 163 33.79 -45.52 -26.77
CA GLU A 163 34.52 -45.24 -25.51
C GLU A 163 36.06 -45.28 -25.66
N VAL A 164 36.79 -44.62 -24.74
CA VAL A 164 38.15 -45.02 -24.32
C VAL A 164 38.30 -44.75 -22.81
N GLU A 165 38.95 -45.66 -22.09
CA GLU A 165 39.06 -45.68 -20.62
C GLU A 165 40.53 -45.78 -20.15
N THR A 166 40.83 -45.33 -18.91
CA THR A 166 42.08 -45.56 -18.13
C THR A 166 43.36 -44.80 -18.62
N ALA A 167 44.45 -44.61 -17.85
CA ALA A 167 44.83 -45.12 -16.52
C ALA A 167 45.89 -44.25 -15.76
N ALA A 168 46.00 -44.50 -14.45
CA ALA A 168 47.23 -44.53 -13.59
C ALA A 168 47.78 -43.28 -12.85
N THR A 169 48.46 -43.60 -11.73
CA THR A 169 49.00 -42.83 -10.58
C THR A 169 50.57 -42.69 -10.67
N PRO A 170 51.41 -42.27 -9.67
CA PRO A 170 51.20 -42.14 -8.20
C PRO A 170 51.99 -41.06 -7.38
N GLU A 171 51.73 -41.08 -6.06
CA GLU A 171 52.62 -40.84 -4.87
C GLU A 171 53.50 -39.58 -4.71
N GLU A 172 53.36 -38.89 -3.56
CA GLU A 172 54.37 -38.92 -2.46
C GLU A 172 53.74 -38.52 -1.10
N ALA A 173 54.42 -38.72 0.03
CA ALA A 173 53.88 -38.57 1.40
C ALA A 173 54.93 -38.06 2.42
N VAL A 174 54.50 -37.64 3.63
CA VAL A 174 55.36 -37.34 4.79
C VAL A 174 54.70 -37.69 6.13
N ASP A 175 55.40 -38.46 6.96
CA ASP A 175 55.01 -38.86 8.32
C ASP A 175 55.32 -37.81 9.40
N VAL A 176 54.55 -37.83 10.50
CA VAL A 176 55.05 -37.59 11.87
C VAL A 176 54.34 -38.53 12.86
N GLU A 177 55.11 -39.40 13.53
CA GLU A 177 54.62 -40.27 14.62
C GLU A 177 54.54 -39.54 15.98
N SER A 178 53.62 -39.94 16.87
CA SER A 178 53.89 -40.16 18.31
C SER A 178 52.73 -40.87 19.03
N GLU A 179 53.06 -41.71 20.02
CA GLU A 179 52.14 -42.57 20.80
C GLU A 179 51.60 -41.89 22.10
N PRO A 180 50.57 -42.48 22.78
CA PRO A 180 49.69 -41.75 23.70
C PRO A 180 50.17 -41.66 25.16
N THR A 181 49.35 -41.03 26.02
CA THR A 181 49.49 -41.03 27.49
C THR A 181 48.10 -41.04 28.15
N GLU A 182 47.90 -41.94 29.12
CA GLU A 182 46.64 -42.10 29.88
C GLU A 182 46.61 -41.29 31.20
N THR A 183 45.45 -41.27 31.87
CA THR A 183 45.19 -40.96 33.31
C THR A 183 44.85 -39.49 33.63
N PRO A 184 43.85 -39.19 34.51
CA PRO A 184 42.66 -39.95 34.96
C PRO A 184 41.31 -39.24 34.62
N PRO A 185 40.14 -39.83 34.92
CA PRO A 185 38.87 -39.08 34.98
C PRO A 185 38.73 -38.28 36.29
N GLU A 186 38.09 -37.11 36.24
CA GLU A 186 37.62 -36.37 37.41
C GLU A 186 36.08 -36.32 37.43
N SER A 187 35.53 -36.63 38.62
CA SER A 187 34.14 -36.63 39.09
C SER A 187 33.03 -35.96 38.27
N ASP A 188 31.90 -36.68 38.17
CA ASP A 188 30.58 -36.13 37.85
C ASP A 188 30.20 -34.96 38.79
N PRO A 189 29.58 -33.88 38.30
CA PRO A 189 28.72 -33.04 39.12
C PRO A 189 27.42 -33.80 39.45
N GLU A 190 26.88 -33.60 40.65
CA GLU A 190 25.64 -34.24 41.07
C GLU A 190 24.46 -33.65 40.29
N ALA A 191 23.71 -34.48 39.55
CA ALA A 191 22.51 -34.05 38.84
C ALA A 191 21.42 -33.65 39.85
N GLU A 192 21.09 -32.36 39.90
CA GLU A 192 19.85 -31.93 40.56
C GLU A 192 18.66 -32.44 39.75
N GLY A 193 17.68 -33.05 40.42
CA GLY A 193 16.56 -33.70 39.75
C GLY A 193 15.62 -32.66 39.15
N TYR A 194 15.55 -32.62 37.82
CA TYR A 194 14.48 -31.96 37.08
C TYR A 194 13.09 -32.41 37.58
N PRO A 195 12.05 -31.57 37.45
CA PRO A 195 10.68 -32.06 37.57
C PRO A 195 10.43 -33.12 36.50
N THR A 196 9.44 -33.98 36.72
CA THR A 196 9.00 -34.95 35.72
C THR A 196 7.51 -34.83 35.46
N ASP A 197 7.11 -35.08 34.22
CA ASP A 197 5.73 -35.12 33.76
C ASP A 197 4.97 -36.37 34.29
N GLU A 198 3.76 -36.63 33.77
CA GLU A 198 2.93 -37.77 34.22
C GLU A 198 3.47 -39.14 33.78
N ASP A 199 4.32 -39.20 32.73
CA ASP A 199 4.94 -40.44 32.24
C ASP A 199 6.36 -40.67 32.82
N GLY A 200 7.02 -39.62 33.30
CA GLY A 200 8.26 -39.68 34.10
C GLY A 200 9.52 -39.14 33.42
N GLU A 201 9.37 -38.36 32.36
CA GLU A 201 10.47 -37.74 31.61
C GLU A 201 10.85 -36.37 32.21
N PRO A 202 12.13 -35.95 32.16
CA PRO A 202 12.58 -34.72 32.79
C PRO A 202 12.08 -33.48 32.04
N THR A 203 11.14 -32.74 32.62
CA THR A 203 10.65 -31.49 32.03
C THR A 203 11.78 -30.45 32.07
N LEU A 204 12.36 -30.15 30.92
CA LEU A 204 13.26 -29.01 30.76
C LEU A 204 12.45 -27.73 30.97
N ASN A 205 13.06 -26.72 31.61
CA ASN A 205 12.45 -25.40 31.64
C ASN A 205 12.62 -24.77 30.25
N PRO A 206 11.63 -24.01 29.72
CA PRO A 206 11.80 -23.26 28.50
C PRO A 206 13.01 -22.31 28.56
N THR A 207 13.69 -22.18 27.42
CA THR A 207 14.81 -21.27 27.19
C THR A 207 14.55 -20.46 25.93
N THR A 208 15.33 -19.40 25.71
CA THR A 208 15.16 -18.48 24.58
C THR A 208 16.20 -18.66 23.49
N VAL A 209 15.87 -18.30 22.25
CA VAL A 209 16.74 -18.41 21.07
C VAL A 209 18.05 -17.63 21.22
N ASP A 210 18.01 -16.43 21.81
CA ASP A 210 19.21 -15.62 22.07
C ASP A 210 20.23 -16.31 23.00
N SER A 211 19.75 -17.19 23.89
CA SER A 211 20.56 -17.92 24.87
C SER A 211 21.26 -19.16 24.28
N LEU A 212 20.83 -19.65 23.11
CA LEU A 212 21.34 -20.89 22.50
C LEU A 212 22.85 -20.82 22.20
N ALA A 213 23.37 -19.62 21.94
CA ALA A 213 24.80 -19.41 21.66
C ALA A 213 25.73 -19.88 22.79
N ASP A 214 25.26 -19.84 24.04
CA ASP A 214 25.98 -20.30 25.25
C ASP A 214 25.63 -21.75 25.65
N GLN A 215 24.67 -22.40 24.97
CA GLN A 215 24.13 -23.73 25.30
C GLN A 215 24.44 -24.83 24.26
N VAL A 216 25.37 -24.58 23.33
CA VAL A 216 25.80 -25.55 22.30
C VAL A 216 26.32 -26.86 22.93
N GLY A 217 25.75 -28.00 22.52
CA GLY A 217 26.00 -29.32 23.10
C GLY A 217 25.18 -29.64 24.35
N ALA A 218 24.03 -28.97 24.52
CA ALA A 218 23.02 -29.28 25.53
C ALA A 218 21.65 -29.48 24.87
N ILE A 219 20.81 -30.32 25.50
CA ILE A 219 19.39 -30.44 25.13
C ILE A 219 18.62 -29.30 25.79
N VAL A 220 17.85 -28.57 25.00
CA VAL A 220 17.03 -27.42 25.41
C VAL A 220 15.56 -27.66 25.11
N ARG A 221 14.69 -26.87 25.75
CA ARG A 221 13.28 -26.72 25.37
C ARG A 221 13.06 -25.29 24.87
N LEU A 222 12.55 -25.15 23.66
CA LEU A 222 12.07 -23.90 23.07
C LEU A 222 10.54 -23.93 23.03
N GLU A 223 9.92 -22.76 23.09
CA GLU A 223 8.47 -22.58 22.91
C GLU A 223 8.27 -21.36 22.02
N GLY A 224 7.46 -21.48 20.97
CA GLY A 224 7.40 -20.46 19.93
C GLY A 224 6.50 -20.83 18.76
N GLU A 225 6.53 -20.01 17.72
CA GLU A 225 5.73 -20.13 16.49
C GLU A 225 6.58 -20.70 15.35
N ILE A 226 5.99 -21.58 14.54
CA ILE A 226 6.65 -22.09 13.32
C ILE A 226 6.44 -21.10 12.17
N THR A 227 7.51 -20.37 11.80
CA THR A 227 7.49 -19.39 10.71
C THR A 227 7.77 -19.99 9.33
N SER A 228 8.35 -21.19 9.27
CA SER A 228 8.66 -21.88 8.01
C SER A 228 8.77 -23.39 8.19
N VAL A 229 8.35 -24.15 7.16
CA VAL A 229 8.52 -25.62 7.10
C VAL A 229 9.08 -26.01 5.73
N ARG A 230 10.27 -26.59 5.71
CA ARG A 230 10.99 -26.99 4.49
C ARG A 230 11.39 -28.46 4.54
N GLN A 231 10.72 -29.28 3.73
CA GLN A 231 11.18 -30.65 3.51
C GLN A 231 12.46 -30.67 2.66
N THR A 232 13.51 -31.32 3.16
CA THR A 232 14.73 -31.58 2.39
C THR A 232 14.80 -33.05 1.93
N SER A 233 15.87 -33.41 1.21
CA SER A 233 16.19 -34.81 0.89
C SER A 233 16.73 -35.62 2.08
N GLY A 234 16.98 -34.96 3.22
CA GLY A 234 17.28 -35.57 4.52
C GLY A 234 16.17 -35.24 5.53
N PRO A 235 16.42 -34.37 6.53
CA PRO A 235 15.44 -33.96 7.54
C PRO A 235 14.36 -33.02 6.99
N THR A 236 13.30 -32.83 7.76
CA THR A 236 12.42 -31.66 7.69
C THR A 236 13.08 -30.55 8.50
N VAL A 237 13.24 -29.36 7.91
CA VAL A 237 13.71 -28.17 8.64
C VAL A 237 12.52 -27.28 8.94
N PHE A 238 12.33 -27.00 10.22
CA PHE A 238 11.40 -25.99 10.73
C PHE A 238 12.18 -24.72 11.05
N GLU A 239 11.57 -23.56 10.92
CA GLU A 239 12.06 -22.33 11.53
C GLU A 239 11.14 -22.02 12.71
N LEU A 240 11.69 -21.93 13.92
CA LEU A 240 10.95 -21.61 15.14
C LEU A 240 11.34 -20.22 15.63
N ARG A 241 10.36 -19.37 15.90
CA ARG A 241 10.50 -18.00 16.41
C ARG A 241 9.96 -17.87 17.84
N ASP A 242 10.72 -17.21 18.72
CA ASP A 242 10.35 -16.91 20.11
C ASP A 242 10.35 -15.39 20.39
N GLU A 243 10.22 -15.00 21.68
CA GLU A 243 10.30 -13.60 22.12
C GLU A 243 11.67 -12.89 21.92
N THR A 244 12.68 -13.59 21.38
CA THR A 244 14.07 -13.10 21.24
C THR A 244 14.67 -13.24 19.83
N GLY A 245 14.23 -14.20 19.02
CA GLY A 245 14.78 -14.45 17.69
C GLY A 245 14.13 -15.63 16.97
N ALA A 246 14.79 -16.14 15.92
CA ALA A 246 14.39 -17.34 15.20
C ALA A 246 15.59 -18.29 14.97
N VAL A 247 15.34 -19.59 14.88
CA VAL A 247 16.37 -20.64 14.71
C VAL A 247 15.89 -21.78 13.83
N GLU A 248 16.80 -22.36 13.03
CA GLU A 248 16.52 -23.58 12.27
C GLU A 248 16.49 -24.80 13.23
N CYS A 249 15.40 -25.56 13.17
CA CYS A 249 15.20 -26.80 13.92
C CYS A 249 15.03 -27.97 12.93
N ALA A 250 15.99 -28.90 12.90
CA ALA A 250 15.96 -30.03 11.97
C ALA A 250 15.41 -31.28 12.66
N ALA A 251 14.37 -31.90 12.09
CA ALA A 251 13.78 -33.15 12.56
C ALA A 251 13.98 -34.27 11.54
N PHE A 252 14.45 -35.44 11.99
CA PHE A 252 14.76 -36.58 11.13
C PHE A 252 14.06 -37.87 11.58
N GLU A 253 13.13 -38.37 10.77
CA GLU A 253 12.59 -39.74 10.89
C GLU A 253 13.29 -40.70 9.92
N GLU A 254 13.03 -40.55 8.61
CA GLU A 254 13.68 -41.27 7.51
C GLU A 254 13.94 -40.30 6.35
N ALA A 255 14.94 -40.60 5.52
CA ALA A 255 15.39 -39.68 4.47
C ALA A 255 14.29 -39.41 3.41
N GLY A 256 13.83 -38.15 3.35
CA GLY A 256 12.74 -37.73 2.46
C GLY A 256 11.33 -37.99 2.98
N VAL A 257 11.17 -38.31 4.27
CA VAL A 257 9.87 -38.33 4.98
C VAL A 257 9.71 -36.99 5.74
N ARG A 258 8.48 -36.46 5.79
CA ARG A 258 8.15 -35.30 6.62
C ARG A 258 7.95 -35.73 8.07
N ALA A 259 8.90 -35.39 8.93
CA ALA A 259 8.73 -35.47 10.38
C ALA A 259 7.65 -34.46 10.81
N TYR A 260 6.89 -34.79 11.86
CA TYR A 260 5.80 -33.96 12.40
C TYR A 260 4.83 -33.44 11.31
N PRO A 261 4.16 -34.34 10.56
CA PRO A 261 3.32 -33.96 9.42
C PRO A 261 2.03 -33.21 9.80
N ASP A 262 1.66 -33.23 11.09
CA ASP A 262 0.52 -32.50 11.65
C ASP A 262 0.90 -31.08 12.16
N VAL A 263 2.14 -30.62 11.91
CA VAL A 263 2.65 -29.29 12.28
C VAL A 263 2.97 -28.48 11.02
N ASP A 264 2.13 -27.50 10.72
CA ASP A 264 2.32 -26.53 9.62
C ASP A 264 2.80 -25.16 10.16
N VAL A 265 2.87 -24.16 9.28
CA VAL A 265 3.23 -22.76 9.61
C VAL A 265 2.12 -22.12 10.47
N ASP A 266 2.46 -21.08 11.24
CA ASP A 266 1.60 -20.36 12.20
C ASP A 266 1.16 -21.20 13.42
N GLU A 267 1.66 -22.44 13.55
CA GLU A 267 1.37 -23.27 14.72
C GLU A 267 2.36 -22.99 15.86
N ILE A 268 1.80 -22.79 17.05
CA ILE A 268 2.55 -22.54 18.28
C ILE A 268 2.89 -23.89 18.94
N VAL A 269 4.17 -24.13 19.15
CA VAL A 269 4.73 -25.43 19.54
C VAL A 269 5.67 -25.33 20.73
N ALA A 270 5.87 -26.45 21.41
CA ALA A 270 7.06 -26.72 22.21
C ALA A 270 7.98 -27.68 21.46
N LEU A 271 9.28 -27.39 21.47
CA LEU A 271 10.30 -28.15 20.77
C LEU A 271 11.46 -28.47 21.72
N GLU A 272 11.88 -29.74 21.77
CA GLU A 272 13.00 -30.20 22.58
C GLU A 272 14.06 -30.87 21.70
N GLY A 273 15.33 -30.51 21.88
CA GLY A 273 16.43 -30.95 21.00
C GLY A 273 17.81 -30.46 21.40
N GLU A 274 18.86 -31.02 20.78
CA GLU A 274 20.26 -30.67 21.06
C GLU A 274 20.72 -29.47 20.21
N VAL A 275 21.34 -28.48 20.85
CA VAL A 275 21.85 -27.27 20.18
C VAL A 275 23.20 -27.56 19.52
N GLU A 276 23.23 -27.58 18.19
CA GLU A 276 24.44 -27.79 17.38
C GLU A 276 24.91 -26.49 16.69
N ARG A 277 26.03 -26.59 15.95
CA ARG A 277 26.50 -25.55 15.03
C ARG A 277 26.69 -26.10 13.63
N HIS A 278 25.73 -25.86 12.75
CA HIS A 278 25.77 -26.30 11.36
C HIS A 278 26.28 -25.17 10.45
N HIS A 279 27.30 -25.47 9.64
CA HIS A 279 28.08 -24.55 8.80
C HIS A 279 28.73 -23.30 9.46
N GLY A 280 28.34 -22.94 10.68
CA GLY A 280 28.86 -21.84 11.50
C GLY A 280 27.78 -21.26 12.42
N ASP A 281 26.55 -21.31 11.92
CA ASP A 281 25.31 -20.80 12.50
C ASP A 281 24.74 -21.77 13.55
N LEU A 282 23.66 -21.39 14.25
CA LEU A 282 23.03 -22.20 15.29
C LEU A 282 21.86 -23.00 14.70
N GLN A 283 21.73 -24.27 15.10
CA GLN A 283 20.67 -25.18 14.69
C GLN A 283 20.28 -26.06 15.88
N VAL A 284 19.02 -26.47 15.97
CA VAL A 284 18.55 -27.45 16.97
C VAL A 284 18.21 -28.78 16.28
N GLU A 285 18.92 -29.85 16.60
CA GLU A 285 18.53 -31.21 16.20
C GLU A 285 17.36 -31.66 17.08
N THR A 286 16.19 -31.81 16.47
CA THR A 286 14.89 -31.93 17.14
C THR A 286 14.61 -33.36 17.56
N GLU A 287 14.56 -33.61 18.87
CA GLU A 287 14.17 -34.90 19.44
C GLU A 287 12.64 -35.02 19.59
N ARG A 288 11.97 -33.94 20.04
CA ARG A 288 10.52 -33.89 20.31
C ARG A 288 9.94 -32.55 19.84
N LEU A 289 8.74 -32.57 19.25
CA LEU A 289 8.02 -31.38 18.84
C LEU A 289 6.52 -31.62 19.04
N GLU A 290 5.84 -30.75 19.81
CA GLU A 290 4.43 -30.88 20.18
C GLU A 290 3.69 -29.54 20.05
N PRO A 291 2.58 -29.47 19.28
CA PRO A 291 1.67 -28.32 19.28
C PRO A 291 1.09 -28.02 20.67
N LEU A 292 1.14 -26.76 21.07
CA LEU A 292 0.57 -26.29 22.34
C LEU A 292 -0.92 -25.97 22.18
N SER A 293 -1.68 -26.13 23.27
CA SER A 293 -3.13 -25.86 23.27
C SER A 293 -3.63 -25.37 24.63
N GLY A 294 -4.72 -24.59 24.62
CA GLY A 294 -5.28 -23.99 25.83
C GLY A 294 -4.35 -22.97 26.47
N GLU A 295 -4.32 -22.93 27.80
CA GLU A 295 -3.60 -21.93 28.61
C GLU A 295 -2.10 -21.86 28.26
N ASP A 296 -1.47 -22.97 27.86
CA ASP A 296 -0.06 -23.01 27.47
C ASP A 296 0.18 -22.32 26.10
N ARG A 297 -0.75 -22.45 25.15
CA ARG A 297 -0.67 -21.75 23.84
C ARG A 297 -0.89 -20.25 24.02
N GLU A 298 -1.88 -19.87 24.81
CA GLU A 298 -2.15 -18.46 25.15
C GLU A 298 -0.91 -17.84 25.82
N THR A 299 -0.27 -18.56 26.76
CA THR A 299 0.97 -18.10 27.44
C THR A 299 2.19 -17.94 26.53
N VAL A 300 2.23 -18.59 25.35
CA VAL A 300 3.26 -18.34 24.33
C VAL A 300 2.85 -17.20 23.40
N ALA A 301 1.58 -17.19 22.94
CA ALA A 301 1.05 -16.14 22.07
C ALA A 301 1.18 -14.75 22.71
N ASP A 302 0.81 -14.61 23.98
CA ASP A 302 0.93 -13.37 24.75
C ASP A 302 2.41 -12.90 24.82
N ARG A 303 3.36 -13.82 25.01
CA ARG A 303 4.81 -13.50 25.04
C ARG A 303 5.33 -13.03 23.67
N LEU A 304 4.89 -13.66 22.59
CA LEU A 304 5.24 -13.25 21.22
C LEU A 304 4.69 -11.85 20.92
N VAL A 305 3.45 -11.55 21.31
CA VAL A 305 2.83 -10.23 21.16
C VAL A 305 3.55 -9.17 22.00
N GLU A 306 3.80 -9.42 23.29
CA GLU A 306 4.57 -8.51 24.15
C GLU A 306 5.98 -8.24 23.59
N ALA A 307 6.62 -9.24 22.97
CA ALA A 307 7.93 -9.10 22.35
C ALA A 307 7.92 -8.22 21.09
N VAL A 308 6.90 -8.38 20.23
CA VAL A 308 6.69 -7.55 19.05
C VAL A 308 6.37 -6.11 19.46
N GLU A 309 5.48 -5.89 20.43
CA GLU A 309 5.17 -4.55 20.96
C GLU A 309 6.41 -3.87 21.56
N ARG A 310 7.22 -4.62 22.31
CA ARG A 310 8.51 -4.16 22.87
C ARG A 310 9.54 -3.79 21.80
N GLU A 311 9.52 -4.41 20.62
CA GLU A 311 10.41 -4.03 19.49
C GLU A 311 9.82 -2.89 18.64
N ALA A 312 8.49 -2.86 18.51
CA ALA A 312 7.75 -1.82 17.82
C ALA A 312 7.83 -0.48 18.55
N ARG A 313 7.86 -0.45 19.89
CA ARG A 313 7.89 0.80 20.65
C ARG A 313 9.21 1.58 20.45
N PRO A 314 9.18 2.87 20.08
CA PRO A 314 10.37 3.72 20.00
C PRO A 314 11.17 3.74 21.32
N ALA A 315 12.50 3.65 21.23
CA ALA A 315 13.37 3.49 22.40
C ALA A 315 13.55 4.76 23.26
N ALA A 316 13.30 5.93 22.66
CA ALA A 316 13.24 7.23 23.31
C ALA A 316 12.38 8.17 22.44
N VAL A 317 11.82 9.20 23.06
CA VAL A 317 11.12 10.28 22.34
C VAL A 317 12.04 11.49 22.23
N SER A 318 12.04 12.10 21.04
CA SER A 318 12.72 13.35 20.73
C SER A 318 11.97 13.98 19.56
N LEU A 319 11.26 15.07 19.80
CA LEU A 319 10.60 15.82 18.74
C LEU A 319 11.62 16.37 17.73
N LEU A 320 11.14 16.76 16.55
CA LEU A 320 11.95 17.40 15.51
C LEU A 320 12.41 18.80 15.93
N ALA A 321 11.56 19.56 16.63
CA ALA A 321 11.86 20.86 17.21
C ALA A 321 11.03 21.11 18.49
N ASP A 322 11.42 22.09 19.29
CA ASP A 322 10.66 22.54 20.46
C ASP A 322 9.35 23.21 20.00
N HIS A 323 8.22 22.51 20.14
CA HIS A 323 6.88 22.99 19.76
C HIS A 323 5.84 22.50 20.78
N ASP A 324 5.33 23.40 21.62
CA ASP A 324 4.53 23.05 22.82
C ASP A 324 3.33 22.15 22.47
N ALA A 325 2.53 22.50 21.46
CA ALA A 325 1.36 21.71 21.03
C ALA A 325 1.68 20.31 20.42
N VAL A 326 2.95 20.01 20.15
CA VAL A 326 3.40 18.65 19.77
C VAL A 326 3.97 17.92 20.99
N ALA A 327 4.53 18.64 21.96
CA ALA A 327 4.96 18.07 23.24
C ALA A 327 3.77 17.68 24.14
N ASP A 328 2.65 18.39 24.04
CA ASP A 328 1.38 18.00 24.67
C ASP A 328 0.77 16.72 24.06
N LEU A 329 1.27 16.27 22.91
CA LEU A 329 0.87 15.06 22.18
C LEU A 329 1.99 14.00 22.10
N GLU A 330 2.97 14.04 23.02
CA GLU A 330 4.14 13.15 23.00
C GLU A 330 3.77 11.67 23.15
N GLU A 331 2.74 11.34 23.95
CA GLU A 331 2.33 9.95 24.18
C GLU A 331 1.63 9.37 22.95
N GLU A 332 0.71 10.13 22.34
CA GLU A 332 -0.04 9.79 21.13
C GLU A 332 0.88 9.62 19.91
N VAL A 333 1.89 10.50 19.76
CA VAL A 333 2.93 10.37 18.72
C VAL A 333 3.74 9.07 18.87
N VAL A 334 4.02 8.65 20.10
CA VAL A 334 4.72 7.39 20.39
C VAL A 334 3.82 6.18 20.11
N GLU A 335 2.54 6.24 20.45
CA GLU A 335 1.59 5.16 20.18
C GLU A 335 1.37 4.96 18.67
N ALA A 336 1.22 6.05 17.91
CA ALA A 336 1.12 5.98 16.45
C ALA A 336 2.39 5.43 15.79
N ALA A 337 3.57 5.89 16.23
CA ALA A 337 4.84 5.34 15.76
C ALA A 337 5.00 3.86 16.13
N THR A 338 4.50 3.44 17.30
CA THR A 338 4.49 2.03 17.74
C THR A 338 3.57 1.19 16.85
N ALA A 339 2.35 1.64 16.57
CA ALA A 339 1.41 0.92 15.71
C ALA A 339 1.93 0.74 14.28
N ILE A 340 2.50 1.79 13.69
CA ILE A 340 3.12 1.74 12.35
C ILE A 340 4.33 0.80 12.34
N ARG A 341 5.22 0.88 13.34
CA ARG A 341 6.37 -0.02 13.44
C ARG A 341 5.91 -1.48 13.63
N ARG A 342 4.89 -1.72 14.46
CA ARG A 342 4.28 -3.03 14.69
C ARG A 342 3.80 -3.66 13.39
N ALA A 343 3.04 -2.93 12.57
CA ALA A 343 2.57 -3.43 11.27
C ALA A 343 3.75 -3.91 10.39
N VAL A 344 4.87 -3.17 10.35
CA VAL A 344 6.08 -3.61 9.63
C VAL A 344 6.71 -4.88 10.27
N MET A 345 6.74 -5.01 11.60
CA MET A 345 7.26 -6.22 12.28
C MET A 345 6.38 -7.46 12.06
N GLU A 346 5.07 -7.26 11.92
CA GLU A 346 4.05 -8.31 11.71
C GLU A 346 3.85 -8.67 10.23
N ALA A 347 4.63 -8.08 9.31
CA ALA A 347 4.44 -8.23 7.85
C ALA A 347 3.04 -7.82 7.36
N ARG A 348 2.43 -6.83 8.03
CA ARG A 348 1.11 -6.30 7.70
C ARG A 348 1.23 -5.09 6.75
N PRO A 349 0.47 -5.03 5.64
CA PRO A 349 0.46 -3.86 4.77
C PRO A 349 0.01 -2.58 5.49
N ILE A 350 0.56 -1.45 5.05
CA ILE A 350 0.19 -0.11 5.54
C ILE A 350 -0.39 0.69 4.37
N VAL A 351 -1.62 1.17 4.52
CA VAL A 351 -2.31 2.01 3.53
C VAL A 351 -2.45 3.42 4.09
N VAL A 352 -1.64 4.35 3.59
CA VAL A 352 -1.70 5.76 3.99
C VAL A 352 -2.69 6.52 3.11
N ARG A 353 -3.85 6.87 3.65
CA ARG A 353 -4.76 7.86 3.08
C ARG A 353 -4.37 9.26 3.49
N HIS A 354 -4.53 10.22 2.58
CA HIS A 354 -4.41 11.63 2.91
C HIS A 354 -5.21 12.51 1.95
N THR A 355 -5.56 13.74 2.33
CA THR A 355 -6.22 14.67 1.40
C THR A 355 -5.33 15.02 0.20
N ALA A 356 -5.96 15.43 -0.90
CA ALA A 356 -5.27 16.06 -2.02
C ALA A 356 -4.88 17.54 -1.75
N THR A 357 -4.45 17.88 -0.53
CA THR A 357 -3.91 19.21 -0.16
C THR A 357 -2.38 19.19 -0.07
N ALA A 358 -1.78 20.38 0.07
CA ALA A 358 -0.35 20.48 0.39
C ALA A 358 -0.01 19.86 1.76
N ASP A 359 -0.90 19.88 2.74
CA ASP A 359 -0.60 19.30 4.05
C ASP A 359 -0.74 17.77 4.03
N GLY A 360 -1.84 17.25 3.47
CA GLY A 360 -2.05 15.81 3.28
C GLY A 360 -0.92 15.13 2.49
N TYR A 361 -0.51 15.69 1.35
CA TYR A 361 0.61 15.11 0.57
C TYR A 361 1.94 15.12 1.32
N VAL A 362 2.26 16.17 2.09
CA VAL A 362 3.54 16.24 2.83
C VAL A 362 3.50 15.39 4.10
N ALA A 363 2.36 15.28 4.77
CA ALA A 363 2.14 14.35 5.87
C ALA A 363 2.28 12.89 5.40
N GLY A 364 1.61 12.53 4.32
CA GLY A 364 1.70 11.20 3.71
C GLY A 364 3.12 10.86 3.23
N ALA A 365 3.81 11.80 2.59
CA ALA A 365 5.20 11.64 2.18
C ALA A 365 6.18 11.55 3.37
N SER A 366 5.89 12.22 4.49
CA SER A 366 6.69 12.11 5.72
C SER A 366 6.65 10.67 6.27
N LEU A 367 5.44 10.10 6.36
CA LEU A 367 5.24 8.71 6.79
C LEU A 367 5.94 7.73 5.84
N GLU A 368 5.70 7.86 4.53
CA GLU A 368 6.34 7.05 3.47
C GLU A 368 7.87 7.05 3.60
N ARG A 369 8.48 8.23 3.82
CA ARG A 369 9.93 8.42 3.87
C ARG A 369 10.61 7.68 5.03
N ALA A 370 9.87 7.44 6.13
CA ALA A 370 10.33 6.67 7.28
C ALA A 370 9.97 5.17 7.19
N ILE A 371 8.77 4.85 6.68
CA ILE A 371 8.24 3.48 6.62
C ILE A 371 8.97 2.63 5.56
N LEU A 372 9.18 3.14 4.34
CA LEU A 372 9.79 2.37 3.26
C LEU A 372 11.20 1.82 3.60
N PRO A 373 12.13 2.61 4.18
CA PRO A 373 13.42 2.06 4.62
C PRO A 373 13.30 1.04 5.76
N LEU A 374 12.29 1.15 6.63
CA LEU A 374 12.05 0.16 7.70
C LEU A 374 11.54 -1.17 7.11
N ILE A 375 10.65 -1.11 6.13
CA ILE A 375 10.18 -2.28 5.36
C ILE A 375 11.39 -2.97 4.68
N ARG A 376 12.21 -2.22 3.94
CA ARG A 376 13.45 -2.74 3.31
C ARG A 376 14.43 -3.38 4.31
N ALA A 377 14.50 -2.86 5.54
CA ALA A 377 15.40 -3.36 6.57
C ALA A 377 14.87 -4.62 7.27
N LYS A 378 13.55 -4.87 7.23
CA LYS A 378 12.88 -6.01 7.88
C LYS A 378 12.53 -7.15 6.91
N HIS A 379 12.16 -6.82 5.68
CA HIS A 379 11.67 -7.79 4.68
C HIS A 379 12.68 -7.93 3.54
N ALA A 380 13.27 -9.13 3.41
CA ALA A 380 14.33 -9.40 2.44
C ALA A 380 13.86 -9.55 0.97
N ARG A 381 12.55 -9.36 0.69
CA ARG A 381 11.94 -9.45 -0.64
C ARG A 381 12.19 -8.16 -1.43
N GLU A 382 12.74 -8.21 -2.65
CA GLU A 382 13.08 -7.00 -3.44
C GLU A 382 11.88 -6.09 -3.74
N ASP A 383 10.67 -6.64 -3.70
CA ASP A 383 9.38 -6.02 -3.99
C ASP A 383 8.49 -5.84 -2.74
N ALA A 384 9.03 -6.04 -1.54
CA ALA A 384 8.33 -5.86 -0.26
C ALA A 384 7.67 -4.46 -0.13
N GLU A 385 8.25 -3.43 -0.75
CA GLU A 385 7.71 -2.07 -0.76
C GLU A 385 6.41 -1.90 -1.55
N TYR A 386 6.13 -2.79 -2.51
CA TYR A 386 4.89 -2.76 -3.31
C TYR A 386 3.75 -3.54 -2.66
N HIS A 387 4.08 -4.50 -1.79
CA HIS A 387 3.11 -5.29 -1.04
C HIS A 387 2.78 -4.69 0.33
N TYR A 388 3.76 -4.11 1.03
CA TYR A 388 3.57 -3.64 2.41
C TYR A 388 3.37 -2.13 2.57
N PHE A 389 3.43 -1.33 1.50
CA PHE A 389 3.16 0.11 1.59
C PHE A 389 2.48 0.69 0.35
N GLU A 390 1.28 1.22 0.55
CA GLU A 390 0.59 2.05 -0.44
C GLU A 390 0.21 3.41 0.16
N ARG A 391 0.25 4.46 -0.66
CA ARG A 391 -0.27 5.78 -0.32
C ARG A 391 -1.34 6.14 -1.35
N ARG A 392 -2.51 6.55 -0.89
CA ARG A 392 -3.70 6.78 -1.73
C ARG A 392 -4.38 8.10 -1.33
N PRO A 393 -4.37 9.14 -2.17
CA PRO A 393 -5.07 10.37 -1.84
C PRO A 393 -6.59 10.18 -1.66
N LEU A 394 -7.22 11.19 -1.07
CA LEU A 394 -8.66 11.42 -0.93
C LEU A 394 -8.99 12.80 -1.49
N ASP A 395 -10.15 12.95 -2.14
CA ASP A 395 -10.60 14.23 -2.68
C ASP A 395 -11.18 15.17 -1.59
N ASP A 396 -11.62 14.62 -0.45
CA ASP A 396 -12.16 15.31 0.74
C ASP A 396 -11.37 14.84 1.99
N ALA A 397 -11.53 15.54 3.12
CA ALA A 397 -11.02 15.14 4.44
C ALA A 397 -11.92 14.10 5.15
N VAL A 398 -13.13 13.85 4.67
CA VAL A 398 -13.96 12.73 5.16
C VAL A 398 -13.47 11.39 4.59
N TYR A 399 -13.26 10.38 5.44
CA TYR A 399 -13.02 9.01 4.98
C TYR A 399 -14.37 8.30 4.79
N ASP A 400 -14.96 8.50 3.61
CA ASP A 400 -16.33 8.11 3.32
C ASP A 400 -16.50 6.61 2.94
N MET A 401 -17.74 6.24 2.65
CA MET A 401 -18.10 4.87 2.27
C MET A 401 -17.55 4.43 0.90
N ASP A 402 -17.27 5.34 -0.03
CA ASP A 402 -16.71 4.99 -1.34
C ASP A 402 -15.20 4.73 -1.20
N ALA A 403 -14.49 5.56 -0.42
CA ALA A 403 -13.10 5.33 -0.03
C ALA A 403 -12.92 4.03 0.77
N ALA A 404 -13.76 3.81 1.79
CA ALA A 404 -13.73 2.61 2.63
C ALA A 404 -14.10 1.33 1.84
N THR A 405 -15.07 1.40 0.91
CA THR A 405 -15.40 0.27 0.02
C THR A 405 -14.26 -0.02 -0.96
N GLY A 406 -13.56 1.02 -1.44
CA GLY A 406 -12.37 0.87 -2.28
C GLY A 406 -11.22 0.15 -1.56
N ASP A 407 -10.91 0.55 -0.32
CA ASP A 407 -9.89 -0.12 0.49
C ASP A 407 -10.30 -1.54 0.88
N ALA A 408 -11.56 -1.74 1.29
CA ALA A 408 -12.08 -3.07 1.61
C ALA A 408 -12.01 -4.02 0.41
N THR A 409 -12.29 -3.52 -0.81
CA THR A 409 -12.13 -4.32 -2.04
C THR A 409 -10.65 -4.65 -2.29
N SER A 410 -9.76 -3.65 -2.20
CA SER A 410 -8.32 -3.85 -2.40
C SER A 410 -7.71 -4.86 -1.43
N MET A 411 -7.97 -4.73 -0.12
CA MET A 411 -7.36 -5.59 0.89
C MET A 411 -7.83 -7.04 0.82
N LEU A 412 -9.09 -7.26 0.41
CA LEU A 412 -9.62 -8.60 0.19
C LEU A 412 -9.03 -9.24 -1.08
N GLU A 413 -8.89 -8.48 -2.17
CA GLU A 413 -8.18 -8.95 -3.36
C GLU A 413 -6.70 -9.24 -3.09
N ALA A 414 -6.02 -8.39 -2.31
CA ALA A 414 -4.61 -8.56 -1.96
C ALA A 414 -4.39 -9.80 -1.07
N ARG A 415 -5.22 -10.01 -0.05
CA ARG A 415 -5.22 -11.24 0.75
C ARG A 415 -5.47 -12.47 -0.12
N ASP A 416 -6.51 -12.44 -0.96
CA ASP A 416 -6.93 -13.63 -1.71
C ASP A 416 -6.01 -13.94 -2.91
N ARG A 417 -5.24 -12.95 -3.41
CA ARG A 417 -4.25 -13.11 -4.51
C ARG A 417 -2.81 -13.32 -4.03
N HIS A 418 -2.41 -12.72 -2.91
CA HIS A 418 -1.01 -12.67 -2.45
C HIS A 418 -0.79 -13.21 -1.02
N GLY A 419 -1.85 -13.58 -0.28
CA GLY A 419 -1.76 -14.07 1.09
C GLY A 419 -1.53 -12.97 2.14
N GLU A 420 -1.66 -11.70 1.76
CA GLU A 420 -1.39 -10.55 2.61
C GLU A 420 -2.38 -10.43 3.80
N GLN A 421 -1.90 -9.93 4.95
CA GLN A 421 -2.78 -9.57 6.06
C GLN A 421 -3.66 -8.36 5.71
N LEU A 422 -4.77 -8.20 6.43
CA LEU A 422 -5.56 -6.98 6.36
C LEU A 422 -4.74 -5.79 6.90
N PRO A 423 -4.78 -4.62 6.25
CA PRO A 423 -3.84 -3.53 6.50
C PRO A 423 -4.04 -2.82 7.83
N LEU A 424 -3.01 -2.09 8.24
CA LEU A 424 -3.16 -0.87 9.04
C LEU A 424 -3.50 0.29 8.08
N VAL A 425 -4.70 0.84 8.19
CA VAL A 425 -5.12 2.03 7.43
C VAL A 425 -4.77 3.27 8.25
N VAL A 426 -3.88 4.11 7.72
CA VAL A 426 -3.46 5.38 8.33
C VAL A 426 -4.10 6.53 7.58
N LEU A 427 -4.90 7.35 8.26
CA LEU A 427 -5.55 8.54 7.72
C LEU A 427 -4.76 9.76 8.21
N ALA A 428 -4.22 10.56 7.30
CA ALA A 428 -3.49 11.79 7.61
C ALA A 428 -4.16 13.00 6.94
N ASP A 429 -4.47 14.06 7.69
CA ASP A 429 -5.24 15.23 7.23
C ASP A 429 -6.72 14.90 6.93
N ALA A 430 -7.17 13.70 7.35
CA ALA A 430 -8.45 13.13 6.98
C ALA A 430 -8.97 12.12 8.02
N GLY A 431 -10.25 11.78 7.95
CA GLY A 431 -10.90 10.73 8.74
C GLY A 431 -11.30 11.13 10.17
N SER A 432 -10.77 12.25 10.67
CA SER A 432 -10.94 12.75 12.03
C SER A 432 -12.37 13.14 12.44
N THR A 433 -13.33 13.09 11.52
CA THR A 433 -14.69 13.64 11.66
C THR A 433 -15.76 12.55 11.78
N ALA A 434 -16.86 12.86 12.47
CA ALA A 434 -17.95 11.92 12.74
C ALA A 434 -18.59 11.34 11.46
N GLU A 435 -18.53 12.06 10.34
CA GLU A 435 -18.95 11.61 9.01
C GLU A 435 -18.15 10.41 8.47
N SER A 436 -16.97 10.12 9.05
CA SER A 436 -16.10 8.99 8.66
C SER A 436 -16.42 7.68 9.41
N ALA A 437 -17.33 7.71 10.39
CA ALA A 437 -17.60 6.59 11.30
C ALA A 437 -18.13 5.33 10.58
N ASP A 438 -19.01 5.48 9.59
CA ASP A 438 -19.55 4.36 8.81
C ASP A 438 -18.43 3.62 8.04
N GLY A 439 -17.42 4.36 7.54
CA GLY A 439 -16.24 3.80 6.89
C GLY A 439 -15.34 3.02 7.85
N TYR A 440 -15.24 3.47 9.10
CA TYR A 440 -14.53 2.74 10.16
C TYR A 440 -15.28 1.48 10.62
N GLU A 441 -16.62 1.52 10.71
CA GLU A 441 -17.42 0.31 10.98
C GLU A 441 -17.22 -0.74 9.88
N LEU A 442 -17.14 -0.33 8.60
CA LEU A 442 -16.85 -1.26 7.50
C LEU A 442 -15.49 -1.96 7.65
N LEU A 443 -14.42 -1.21 7.98
CA LEU A 443 -13.09 -1.78 8.20
C LEU A 443 -13.04 -2.69 9.45
N GLU A 444 -13.73 -2.31 10.53
CA GLU A 444 -13.80 -3.11 11.76
C GLU A 444 -14.46 -4.47 11.53
N ASN A 445 -15.52 -4.53 10.72
CA ASN A 445 -16.22 -5.78 10.41
C ASN A 445 -15.33 -6.83 9.70
N TYR A 446 -14.22 -6.41 9.09
CA TYR A 446 -13.19 -7.31 8.56
C TYR A 446 -12.02 -7.54 9.52
N GLY A 447 -11.79 -6.65 10.48
CA GLY A 447 -10.63 -6.69 11.38
C GLY A 447 -9.40 -5.94 10.86
N ALA A 448 -9.59 -4.91 10.03
CA ALA A 448 -8.51 -3.99 9.67
C ALA A 448 -8.32 -2.94 10.79
N ASP A 449 -7.05 -2.61 11.09
CA ASP A 449 -6.69 -1.61 12.09
C ASP A 449 -6.72 -0.19 11.47
N ARG A 450 -7.04 0.81 12.29
CA ARG A 450 -7.19 2.21 11.85
C ARG A 450 -6.38 3.16 12.71
N LEU A 451 -5.75 4.15 12.10
CA LEU A 451 -4.97 5.18 12.78
C LEU A 451 -5.24 6.54 12.16
N VAL A 452 -5.46 7.58 12.97
CA VAL A 452 -5.72 8.96 12.51
C VAL A 452 -4.60 9.89 12.95
N ILE A 453 -4.17 10.79 12.07
CA ILE A 453 -3.30 11.94 12.35
C ILE A 453 -3.95 13.19 11.75
N ASP A 454 -4.30 14.16 12.57
CA ASP A 454 -5.05 15.35 12.17
C ASP A 454 -4.67 16.57 13.03
N ASP A 455 -4.66 17.77 12.47
CA ASP A 455 -4.20 18.98 13.16
C ASP A 455 -5.20 19.57 14.17
N GLY A 456 -6.36 18.94 14.36
CA GLY A 456 -7.34 19.28 15.40
C GLY A 456 -8.72 19.67 14.88
N ARG A 457 -8.98 19.46 13.58
CA ARG A 457 -10.29 19.68 12.95
C ARG A 457 -11.29 18.54 13.23
N GLY A 458 -10.89 17.53 13.99
CA GLY A 458 -11.69 16.33 14.26
C GLY A 458 -12.81 16.47 15.28
N ASP A 459 -13.73 15.50 15.26
CA ASP A 459 -14.67 15.24 16.35
C ASP A 459 -14.06 14.17 17.27
N GLY A 460 -13.85 14.49 18.56
CA GLY A 460 -13.21 13.57 19.52
C GLY A 460 -13.87 12.19 19.70
N ALA A 461 -15.09 11.99 19.21
CA ALA A 461 -15.74 10.68 19.13
C ALA A 461 -15.01 9.68 18.20
N VAL A 462 -14.22 10.15 17.23
CA VAL A 462 -13.44 9.27 16.35
C VAL A 462 -12.37 8.47 17.12
N ALA A 463 -11.89 8.98 18.26
CA ALA A 463 -10.97 8.23 19.13
C ALA A 463 -11.60 6.97 19.77
N GLU A 464 -12.93 6.84 19.80
CA GLU A 464 -13.61 5.58 20.18
C GLU A 464 -13.75 4.59 19.00
N ALA A 465 -13.44 5.02 17.76
CA ALA A 465 -13.69 4.29 16.51
C ALA A 465 -12.42 3.94 15.71
N VAL A 466 -11.23 4.21 16.23
CA VAL A 466 -9.93 3.86 15.62
C VAL A 466 -8.96 3.30 16.66
N SER A 467 -7.93 2.59 16.21
CA SER A 467 -6.96 1.92 17.08
C SER A 467 -5.98 2.89 17.75
N VAL A 468 -5.63 4.01 17.08
CA VAL A 468 -4.85 5.15 17.62
C VAL A 468 -5.33 6.46 16.95
N ALA A 469 -5.42 7.56 17.68
CA ALA A 469 -5.71 8.88 17.13
C ALA A 469 -4.71 9.92 17.66
N VAL A 470 -4.12 10.73 16.76
CA VAL A 470 -3.14 11.78 17.07
C VAL A 470 -3.67 13.13 16.60
N GLY A 471 -3.81 14.07 17.51
CA GLY A 471 -4.27 15.43 17.21
C GLY A 471 -4.90 16.12 18.42
N PRO A 472 -4.92 17.47 18.47
CA PRO A 472 -5.50 18.22 19.60
C PRO A 472 -6.95 17.84 19.93
N ALA A 473 -7.76 17.46 18.93
CA ALA A 473 -9.15 17.04 19.11
C ALA A 473 -9.34 15.74 19.92
N PHE A 474 -8.26 14.98 20.16
CA PHE A 474 -8.29 13.67 20.81
C PHE A 474 -7.64 13.65 22.21
N SER A 475 -6.96 14.73 22.61
CA SER A 475 -6.16 14.78 23.85
C SER A 475 -6.74 15.73 24.90
N GLU A 476 -6.79 15.30 26.16
CA GLU A 476 -7.11 16.19 27.29
C GLU A 476 -5.94 17.14 27.66
N ALA A 477 -4.75 16.96 27.05
CA ALA A 477 -3.54 17.72 27.37
C ALA A 477 -3.38 19.00 26.54
N ALA A 478 -3.85 19.01 25.29
CA ALA A 478 -3.62 20.12 24.35
C ALA A 478 -4.38 21.40 24.74
N GLU A 479 -3.67 22.50 25.00
CA GLU A 479 -4.28 23.83 25.16
C GLU A 479 -4.59 24.43 23.76
N GLY A 480 -5.88 24.44 23.38
CA GLY A 480 -6.37 24.64 21.99
C GLY A 480 -6.21 26.02 21.33
N ASP A 481 -5.24 26.83 21.76
CA ASP A 481 -4.93 28.16 21.17
C ASP A 481 -3.75 28.10 20.16
N ALA A 482 -3.09 26.94 19.98
CA ALA A 482 -1.86 26.81 19.21
C ALA A 482 -2.07 26.19 17.82
N GLU A 483 -1.82 26.97 16.76
CA GLU A 483 -1.80 26.48 15.37
C GLU A 483 -0.77 25.34 15.19
N ILE A 484 -1.25 24.24 14.62
CA ILE A 484 -0.47 23.07 14.24
C ILE A 484 -0.88 22.64 12.82
N THR A 485 -0.11 21.77 12.18
CA THR A 485 -0.41 21.19 10.85
C THR A 485 -0.29 19.67 10.90
N THR A 486 -0.99 18.97 10.01
CA THR A 486 -0.97 17.51 9.95
C THR A 486 0.46 17.04 9.66
N THR A 487 1.20 17.75 8.78
CA THR A 487 2.61 17.47 8.50
C THR A 487 3.49 17.62 9.74
N ALA A 488 3.24 18.59 10.62
CA ALA A 488 4.02 18.71 11.85
C ALA A 488 3.84 17.47 12.74
N LEU A 489 2.62 16.94 12.87
CA LEU A 489 2.37 15.68 13.60
C LEU A 489 2.96 14.47 12.86
N ALA A 490 2.63 14.28 11.59
CA ALA A 490 3.04 13.13 10.79
C ALA A 490 4.57 13.03 10.62
N ALA A 491 5.29 14.15 10.51
CA ALA A 491 6.75 14.16 10.49
C ALA A 491 7.36 13.80 11.85
N ASN A 492 6.74 14.19 12.97
CA ASN A 492 7.17 13.74 14.31
C ASN A 492 6.86 12.25 14.53
N VAL A 493 5.72 11.73 14.08
CA VAL A 493 5.43 10.28 14.07
C VAL A 493 6.47 9.55 13.21
N ALA A 494 6.72 9.99 11.98
CA ALA A 494 7.69 9.41 11.07
C ALA A 494 9.12 9.35 11.67
N ALA A 495 9.56 10.42 12.34
CA ALA A 495 10.87 10.47 13.01
C ALA A 495 11.01 9.49 14.20
N HIS A 496 9.90 8.94 14.71
CA HIS A 496 9.90 7.86 15.71
C HIS A 496 9.60 6.49 15.11
N VAL A 497 8.95 6.42 13.94
CA VAL A 497 8.86 5.18 13.13
C VAL A 497 10.27 4.74 12.72
N ASN A 498 11.10 5.68 12.24
CA ASN A 498 12.45 5.40 11.80
C ASN A 498 13.39 6.61 11.99
N ASP A 499 14.27 6.54 12.99
CA ASP A 499 15.20 7.63 13.36
C ASP A 499 16.25 7.91 12.26
N ASP A 500 16.59 6.92 11.42
CA ASP A 500 17.48 7.10 10.27
C ASP A 500 16.90 8.09 9.22
N ALA A 501 15.59 8.31 9.21
CA ALA A 501 14.93 9.28 8.34
C ALA A 501 14.88 10.71 8.93
N ARG A 502 15.29 10.91 10.20
CA ARG A 502 15.13 12.20 10.91
C ARG A 502 15.75 13.39 10.19
N GLU A 503 16.93 13.24 9.59
CA GLU A 503 17.58 14.31 8.84
C GLU A 503 16.82 14.68 7.54
N ASP A 504 16.17 13.70 6.91
CA ASP A 504 15.35 13.92 5.70
C ASP A 504 14.00 14.59 5.99
N LEU A 505 13.48 14.47 7.21
CA LEU A 505 12.17 15.00 7.63
C LEU A 505 12.24 16.44 8.15
N ALA A 506 13.44 16.95 8.45
CA ALA A 506 13.66 18.16 9.24
C ALA A 506 12.98 19.43 8.69
N HIS A 507 12.88 19.58 7.37
CA HIS A 507 12.26 20.75 6.74
C HIS A 507 10.75 20.64 6.56
N LEU A 508 10.18 19.43 6.60
CA LEU A 508 8.79 19.16 6.23
C LEU A 508 7.76 19.89 7.11
N PRO A 509 7.87 19.93 8.45
CA PRO A 509 6.94 20.68 9.30
C PRO A 509 6.75 22.14 8.89
N ALA A 510 7.78 22.79 8.36
CA ALA A 510 7.74 24.20 7.96
C ALA A 510 7.18 24.45 6.55
N ILE A 511 6.76 23.41 5.82
CA ILE A 511 6.23 23.53 4.46
C ILE A 511 4.74 23.86 4.48
N SER A 512 3.91 23.13 5.25
CA SER A 512 2.44 23.19 5.16
C SER A 512 1.83 24.51 5.64
N TYR A 513 2.44 25.16 6.64
CA TYR A 513 2.03 26.48 7.12
C TYR A 513 2.05 27.52 5.98
N TRP A 514 0.88 28.05 5.61
CA TRP A 514 0.73 29.13 4.62
C TRP A 514 1.10 30.51 5.18
N GLU A 515 0.71 30.73 6.44
CA GLU A 515 0.99 31.88 7.30
C GLU A 515 1.54 31.31 8.63
N GLY A 516 1.89 32.15 9.62
CA GLY A 516 2.11 31.68 11.00
C GLY A 516 3.36 30.83 11.33
N VAL A 517 4.10 30.30 10.34
CA VAL A 517 5.20 29.30 10.49
C VAL A 517 5.99 29.41 11.82
N PRO A 518 5.91 28.41 12.73
CA PRO A 518 6.61 28.44 14.01
C PRO A 518 8.14 28.61 13.88
N GLU A 519 8.73 29.50 14.68
CA GLU A 519 10.16 29.87 14.62
C GLU A 519 11.08 28.64 14.70
N ALA A 520 10.75 27.68 15.57
CA ALA A 520 11.51 26.43 15.75
C ALA A 520 11.54 25.55 14.48
N TYR A 521 10.44 25.47 13.72
CA TYR A 521 10.41 24.74 12.44
C TYR A 521 11.03 25.55 11.30
N ALA A 522 10.87 26.88 11.30
CA ALA A 522 11.51 27.75 10.31
C ALA A 522 13.05 27.72 10.42
N ASP A 523 13.59 27.71 11.64
CA ASP A 523 15.02 27.53 11.92
C ASP A 523 15.49 26.12 11.53
N LEU A 524 14.80 25.05 11.97
CA LEU A 524 15.15 23.66 11.64
C LEU A 524 15.23 23.43 10.12
N ALA A 525 14.22 23.90 9.38
CA ALA A 525 14.21 23.82 7.92
C ALA A 525 15.35 24.64 7.28
N SER A 526 15.69 25.80 7.85
CA SER A 526 16.80 26.63 7.39
C SER A 526 18.17 26.00 7.67
N GLU A 527 18.33 25.26 8.78
CA GLU A 527 19.53 24.47 9.06
C GLU A 527 19.66 23.27 8.09
N ALA A 528 18.54 22.65 7.70
CA ALA A 528 18.47 21.65 6.64
C ALA A 528 18.69 22.24 5.21
N GLY A 529 18.73 23.56 5.07
CA GLY A 529 19.03 24.27 3.81
C GLY A 529 17.82 24.84 3.06
N TYR A 530 16.62 24.79 3.65
CA TYR A 530 15.36 25.22 3.04
C TYR A 530 14.91 26.57 3.64
N ASP A 531 15.36 27.65 3.03
CA ASP A 531 14.93 29.02 3.38
C ASP A 531 13.45 29.29 3.02
N ASP A 532 12.93 30.44 3.45
CA ASP A 532 11.53 30.86 3.28
C ASP A 532 11.03 30.75 1.82
N THR A 533 11.93 30.94 0.85
CA THR A 533 11.65 30.79 -0.58
C THR A 533 11.57 29.32 -0.94
N ALA A 534 12.58 28.53 -0.57
CA ALA A 534 12.64 27.10 -0.86
C ALA A 534 11.52 26.27 -0.20
N ARG A 535 10.97 26.74 0.94
CA ARG A 535 9.76 26.18 1.57
C ARG A 535 8.48 26.58 0.83
N SER A 536 8.33 27.87 0.53
CA SER A 536 7.13 28.38 -0.16
C SER A 536 7.01 27.81 -1.57
N GLU A 537 8.11 27.70 -2.32
CA GLU A 537 8.15 27.05 -3.64
C GLU A 537 7.70 25.59 -3.58
N ARG A 538 7.99 24.86 -2.49
CA ARG A 538 7.54 23.47 -2.29
C ARG A 538 6.05 23.39 -1.95
N ARG A 539 5.58 24.18 -0.99
CA ARG A 539 4.15 24.25 -0.61
C ARG A 539 3.27 24.56 -1.83
N GLU A 540 3.67 25.54 -2.62
CA GLU A 540 2.98 25.96 -3.83
C GLU A 540 3.06 24.92 -4.96
N ALA A 541 4.24 24.31 -5.19
CA ALA A 541 4.37 23.27 -6.20
C ALA A 541 3.51 22.04 -5.88
N ILE A 542 3.53 21.59 -4.62
CA ILE A 542 2.71 20.46 -4.17
C ILE A 542 1.23 20.80 -4.22
N ALA A 543 0.82 22.02 -3.84
CA ALA A 543 -0.58 22.45 -3.99
C ALA A 543 -1.07 22.48 -5.45
N LEU A 544 -0.20 22.74 -6.44
CA LEU A 544 -0.56 22.66 -7.86
C LEU A 544 -0.62 21.21 -8.37
N GLU A 545 0.41 20.40 -8.08
CA GLU A 545 0.47 19.00 -8.51
C GLU A 545 -0.56 18.12 -7.79
N ALA A 546 -0.93 18.44 -6.55
CA ALA A 546 -1.98 17.75 -5.80
C ALA A 546 -3.33 17.81 -6.53
N HIS A 547 -3.70 18.97 -7.06
CA HIS A 547 -4.94 19.17 -7.82
C HIS A 547 -5.01 18.35 -9.11
N TYR A 548 -3.92 18.24 -9.88
CA TYR A 548 -3.92 17.50 -11.15
C TYR A 548 -3.75 15.99 -10.91
N GLN A 549 -4.76 15.20 -11.29
CA GLN A 549 -4.88 13.77 -10.93
C GLN A 549 -4.91 13.58 -9.40
N SER A 550 -5.85 14.22 -8.70
CA SER A 550 -6.00 14.13 -7.24
C SER A 550 -5.87 12.70 -6.69
N TYR A 551 -6.56 11.74 -7.32
CA TYR A 551 -6.54 10.30 -7.03
C TYR A 551 -5.16 9.58 -7.12
N SER A 552 -4.07 10.26 -7.50
CA SER A 552 -2.76 9.63 -7.77
C SER A 552 -1.69 10.02 -6.74
N ASP A 553 -0.96 9.03 -6.20
CA ASP A 553 0.04 9.24 -5.14
C ASP A 553 1.25 10.07 -5.59
N LYS A 554 1.50 10.12 -6.92
CA LYS A 554 2.58 10.85 -7.60
C LYS A 554 3.96 10.61 -6.98
N ARG A 555 4.21 9.39 -6.46
CA ARG A 555 5.33 9.05 -5.56
C ARG A 555 6.66 9.72 -5.92
N GLU A 556 7.17 9.47 -7.12
CA GLU A 556 8.47 9.98 -7.56
C GLU A 556 8.48 11.51 -7.71
N LEU A 557 7.38 12.12 -8.18
CA LEU A 557 7.26 13.57 -8.37
C LEU A 557 7.19 14.30 -7.03
N ILE A 558 6.45 13.76 -6.05
CA ILE A 558 6.38 14.32 -4.70
C ILE A 558 7.75 14.17 -4.00
N ALA A 559 8.45 13.06 -4.22
CA ALA A 559 9.80 12.86 -3.70
C ALA A 559 10.83 13.84 -4.32
N ASP A 560 10.80 14.05 -5.65
CA ASP A 560 11.63 15.05 -6.33
C ASP A 560 11.32 16.48 -5.83
N LEU A 561 10.04 16.83 -5.63
CA LEU A 561 9.65 18.14 -5.10
C LEU A 561 10.14 18.37 -3.67
N LEU A 562 9.99 17.38 -2.78
CA LEU A 562 10.31 17.53 -1.36
C LEU A 562 11.81 17.40 -1.05
N PHE A 563 12.48 16.39 -1.60
CA PHE A 563 13.80 15.96 -1.14
C PHE A 563 14.94 16.26 -2.13
N ASP A 564 14.69 16.52 -3.41
CA ASP A 564 15.75 16.99 -4.31
C ASP A 564 16.02 18.49 -4.13
N GLY A 565 17.17 18.81 -3.54
CA GLY A 565 17.69 20.18 -3.47
C GLY A 565 18.40 20.66 -4.76
N GLY A 566 18.49 19.82 -5.79
CA GLY A 566 19.29 20.05 -7.01
C GLY A 566 18.50 20.61 -8.21
N SER A 567 17.23 20.23 -8.36
CA SER A 567 16.39 20.67 -9.48
C SER A 567 15.59 21.94 -9.16
N GLY A 568 15.53 22.86 -10.13
CA GLY A 568 14.65 24.04 -10.06
C GLY A 568 13.17 23.71 -10.32
N LEU A 569 12.74 22.47 -10.03
CA LEU A 569 11.42 21.94 -10.36
C LEU A 569 10.34 22.62 -9.51
N ALA A 570 10.52 22.61 -8.19
CA ALA A 570 9.61 23.28 -7.24
C ALA A 570 9.42 24.77 -7.58
N GLY A 571 10.51 25.50 -7.82
CA GLY A 571 10.44 26.91 -8.23
C GLY A 571 9.70 27.14 -9.55
N HIS A 572 9.88 26.27 -10.55
CA HIS A 572 9.18 26.40 -11.84
C HIS A 572 7.69 26.03 -11.78
N ILE A 573 7.30 25.11 -10.90
CA ILE A 573 5.89 24.77 -10.66
C ILE A 573 5.23 25.83 -9.75
N SER A 574 5.98 26.40 -8.79
CA SER A 574 5.58 27.57 -8.01
C SER A 574 5.34 28.83 -8.86
N GLU A 575 6.16 29.09 -9.89
CA GLU A 575 5.86 30.14 -10.88
C GLU A 575 4.48 29.92 -11.54
N GLN A 576 4.17 28.68 -11.95
CA GLN A 576 2.88 28.34 -12.57
C GLN A 576 1.70 28.40 -11.58
N PHE A 577 1.91 27.99 -10.32
CA PHE A 577 0.95 28.13 -9.22
C PHE A 577 0.57 29.61 -9.04
N ARG A 578 1.59 30.48 -8.94
CA ARG A 578 1.41 31.93 -8.71
C ARG A 578 0.70 32.61 -9.88
N ASP A 579 1.07 32.28 -11.12
CA ASP A 579 0.41 32.81 -12.32
C ASP A 579 -1.07 32.37 -12.37
N LYS A 580 -1.38 31.06 -12.22
CA LYS A 580 -2.76 30.56 -12.27
C LYS A 580 -3.64 31.08 -11.12
N LEU A 581 -3.13 31.05 -9.90
CA LEU A 581 -3.86 31.57 -8.72
C LEU A 581 -4.08 33.08 -8.85
N GLY A 582 -3.10 33.82 -9.41
CA GLY A 582 -3.22 35.26 -9.67
C GLY A 582 -4.30 35.61 -10.70
N ASP A 583 -4.34 34.91 -11.83
CA ASP A 583 -5.35 35.11 -12.89
C ASP A 583 -6.78 34.83 -12.40
N GLU A 584 -6.99 33.76 -11.62
CA GLU A 584 -8.32 33.46 -11.05
C GLU A 584 -8.67 34.43 -9.90
N LEU A 585 -7.70 34.88 -9.09
CA LEU A 585 -7.92 35.92 -8.08
C LEU A 585 -8.31 37.27 -8.68
N GLU A 586 -7.71 37.73 -9.79
CA GLU A 586 -8.17 38.95 -10.47
C GLU A 586 -9.61 38.80 -10.96
N THR A 587 -9.98 37.59 -11.42
CA THR A 587 -11.32 37.24 -11.87
C THR A 587 -12.35 37.27 -10.73
N VAL A 588 -12.14 36.55 -9.62
CA VAL A 588 -13.13 36.50 -8.54
C VAL A 588 -13.23 37.82 -7.77
N ARG A 589 -12.12 38.52 -7.49
CA ARG A 589 -12.13 39.82 -6.78
C ARG A 589 -12.94 40.90 -7.51
N SER A 590 -13.09 40.74 -8.82
CA SER A 590 -13.89 41.61 -9.69
C SER A 590 -15.40 41.33 -9.65
N ASN A 591 -15.80 40.15 -9.13
CA ASN A 591 -17.19 39.65 -9.17
C ASN A 591 -17.82 39.37 -7.79
N VAL A 592 -17.04 39.31 -6.69
CA VAL A 592 -17.59 39.14 -5.34
C VAL A 592 -18.65 40.19 -4.95
N ASP A 593 -19.73 39.73 -4.32
CA ASP A 593 -20.69 40.59 -3.62
C ASP A 593 -20.13 40.97 -2.24
N ARG A 594 -20.32 42.24 -1.83
CA ARG A 594 -19.71 42.78 -0.60
C ARG A 594 -20.79 43.34 0.32
N ARG A 595 -20.95 42.68 1.46
CA ARG A 595 -22.01 42.82 2.45
C ARG A 595 -21.44 43.22 3.82
N GLU A 596 -22.34 43.37 4.80
CA GLU A 596 -22.07 43.76 6.18
C GLU A 596 -23.14 43.09 7.07
N ALA A 597 -22.74 42.38 8.14
CA ALA A 597 -23.63 41.68 9.07
C ALA A 597 -23.21 42.00 10.52
N GLU A 598 -24.12 42.52 11.35
CA GLU A 598 -23.89 43.15 12.68
C GLU A 598 -22.79 44.25 12.76
N GLY A 599 -22.03 44.47 11.69
CA GLY A 599 -20.88 45.38 11.60
C GLY A 599 -19.64 44.72 10.97
N VAL A 600 -19.62 43.38 10.93
CA VAL A 600 -18.58 42.56 10.30
C VAL A 600 -18.66 42.68 8.78
N PRO A 601 -17.55 42.97 8.08
CA PRO A 601 -17.44 42.89 6.63
C PRO A 601 -17.59 41.44 6.15
N VAL A 602 -18.60 41.16 5.31
CA VAL A 602 -18.80 39.85 4.68
C VAL A 602 -18.59 39.96 3.17
N THR A 603 -17.80 39.06 2.60
CA THR A 603 -17.55 38.96 1.16
C THR A 603 -18.04 37.62 0.64
N VAL A 604 -18.89 37.66 -0.38
CA VAL A 604 -19.60 36.49 -0.90
C VAL A 604 -19.14 36.22 -2.33
N LEU A 605 -18.59 35.04 -2.57
CA LEU A 605 -18.22 34.52 -3.88
C LEU A 605 -19.20 33.43 -4.31
N ASP A 606 -19.83 33.63 -5.47
CA ASP A 606 -20.53 32.57 -6.19
C ASP A 606 -19.48 31.81 -7.03
N THR A 607 -19.09 30.60 -6.61
CA THR A 607 -17.97 29.88 -7.22
C THR A 607 -18.38 29.25 -8.55
N ASP A 608 -19.50 28.52 -8.62
CA ASP A 608 -20.07 27.98 -9.87
C ASP A 608 -20.21 29.05 -10.98
N ALA A 609 -20.60 30.28 -10.61
CA ALA A 609 -20.78 31.36 -11.58
C ALA A 609 -19.50 32.10 -11.99
N TYR A 610 -18.42 32.06 -11.18
CA TYR A 610 -17.24 32.91 -11.36
C TYR A 610 -15.87 32.21 -11.31
N THR A 611 -15.81 30.88 -11.20
CA THR A 611 -14.58 30.09 -11.33
C THR A 611 -14.65 29.10 -12.51
N HIS A 612 -13.50 28.55 -12.87
CA HIS A 612 -13.40 27.49 -13.87
C HIS A 612 -13.50 26.09 -13.22
N ARG A 613 -14.73 25.55 -13.10
CA ARG A 613 -14.97 24.17 -12.61
C ARG A 613 -14.03 23.18 -13.32
N PHE A 614 -13.33 22.36 -12.52
CA PHE A 614 -12.32 21.37 -12.92
C PHE A 614 -10.98 21.92 -13.48
N ASP A 615 -10.62 23.18 -13.22
CA ASP A 615 -9.23 23.67 -13.34
C ASP A 615 -8.73 24.20 -11.98
N PHE A 616 -7.43 24.46 -11.88
CA PHE A 616 -6.78 25.01 -10.70
C PHE A 616 -7.00 26.52 -10.62
N PRO A 617 -7.28 27.12 -9.44
CA PRO A 617 -7.24 26.50 -8.09
C PRO A 617 -8.54 25.81 -7.63
N PRO A 618 -8.44 24.78 -6.76
CA PRO A 618 -9.60 24.22 -6.07
C PRO A 618 -10.24 25.24 -5.10
N THR A 619 -11.55 25.09 -4.85
CA THR A 619 -12.39 26.06 -4.12
C THR A 619 -11.82 26.48 -2.76
N GLY A 620 -11.39 25.55 -1.91
CA GLY A 620 -10.81 25.87 -0.60
C GLY A 620 -9.61 26.83 -0.71
N LEU A 621 -8.59 26.44 -1.48
CA LEU A 621 -7.38 27.25 -1.69
C LEU A 621 -7.68 28.65 -2.25
N LEU A 622 -8.66 28.75 -3.15
CA LEU A 622 -9.10 30.03 -3.72
C LEU A 622 -9.77 30.93 -2.67
N LEU A 623 -10.61 30.35 -1.80
CA LEU A 623 -11.27 31.07 -0.71
C LEU A 623 -10.28 31.47 0.39
N ASP A 624 -9.29 30.64 0.71
CA ASP A 624 -8.21 31.00 1.64
C ASP A 624 -7.39 32.19 1.11
N ALA A 625 -7.06 32.18 -0.19
CA ALA A 625 -6.33 33.25 -0.84
C ALA A 625 -7.16 34.53 -1.01
N LEU A 626 -8.47 34.42 -1.28
CA LEU A 626 -9.39 35.55 -1.28
C LEU A 626 -9.57 36.15 0.13
N SER A 627 -9.68 35.30 1.15
CA SER A 627 -9.80 35.71 2.56
C SER A 627 -8.58 36.50 3.00
N ARG A 628 -7.35 36.00 2.76
CA ARG A 628 -6.09 36.74 2.95
C ARG A 628 -6.13 38.15 2.34
N VAL A 629 -6.61 38.28 1.11
CA VAL A 629 -6.67 39.56 0.40
C VAL A 629 -7.74 40.50 0.95
N GLU A 630 -8.93 40.00 1.31
CA GLU A 630 -9.95 40.84 1.94
C GLU A 630 -9.53 41.26 3.37
N ARG A 631 -8.78 40.43 4.12
CA ARG A 631 -8.13 40.83 5.38
C ARG A 631 -7.18 42.02 5.17
N GLU A 632 -6.24 41.91 4.21
CA GLU A 632 -5.31 42.99 3.87
C GLU A 632 -6.00 44.30 3.46
N GLU A 633 -7.10 44.21 2.70
CA GLU A 633 -7.77 45.41 2.15
C GLU A 633 -8.85 46.01 3.06
N ARG A 634 -9.37 45.27 4.05
CA ARG A 634 -10.56 45.69 4.84
C ARG A 634 -10.37 45.67 6.35
N GLY A 635 -9.44 44.88 6.89
CA GLY A 635 -9.19 44.75 8.34
C GLY A 635 -9.04 43.29 8.78
N GLU A 636 -8.62 43.07 10.02
CA GLU A 636 -8.45 41.70 10.55
C GLU A 636 -9.81 41.02 10.75
N GLU A 637 -10.79 41.71 11.34
CA GLU A 637 -12.20 41.25 11.49
C GLU A 637 -12.92 41.22 10.12
N THR A 638 -12.91 40.08 9.41
CA THR A 638 -13.65 39.87 8.13
C THR A 638 -14.09 38.41 7.95
N VAL A 639 -15.10 38.19 7.10
CA VAL A 639 -15.53 36.84 6.69
C VAL A 639 -15.70 36.74 5.18
N THR A 640 -15.20 35.66 4.59
CA THR A 640 -15.38 35.26 3.20
C THR A 640 -16.26 34.01 3.15
N ILE A 641 -17.31 34.04 2.32
CA ILE A 641 -18.21 32.91 2.07
C ILE A 641 -18.12 32.54 0.60
N GLY A 642 -17.82 31.28 0.29
CA GLY A 642 -17.93 30.72 -1.06
C GLY A 642 -19.18 29.85 -1.18
N ILE A 643 -19.94 29.98 -2.26
CA ILE A 643 -21.13 29.15 -2.53
C ILE A 643 -21.04 28.58 -3.95
N ASP A 644 -21.04 27.25 -4.06
CA ASP A 644 -21.07 26.51 -5.32
C ASP A 644 -22.52 26.15 -5.72
N GLU A 645 -22.75 25.09 -6.51
CA GLU A 645 -24.10 24.67 -6.92
C GLU A 645 -24.98 24.27 -5.71
N ASP A 646 -24.46 23.42 -4.82
CA ASP A 646 -25.09 22.89 -3.60
C ASP A 646 -24.24 22.98 -2.32
N GLU A 647 -23.05 23.58 -2.36
CA GLU A 647 -22.11 23.66 -1.23
C GLU A 647 -21.81 25.10 -0.81
N LEU A 648 -21.58 25.32 0.50
CA LEU A 648 -21.20 26.60 1.09
C LEU A 648 -20.02 26.42 2.06
N HIS A 649 -18.92 27.13 1.79
CA HIS A 649 -17.73 27.19 2.64
C HIS A 649 -17.61 28.57 3.29
N VAL A 650 -17.03 28.63 4.49
CA VAL A 650 -16.71 29.88 5.19
C VAL A 650 -15.22 29.93 5.54
N ARG A 651 -14.64 31.13 5.46
CA ARG A 651 -13.32 31.49 5.98
C ARG A 651 -13.42 32.80 6.75
N SER A 652 -12.89 32.80 7.96
CA SER A 652 -12.97 33.89 8.94
C SER A 652 -11.61 34.11 9.60
N THR A 653 -11.46 35.17 10.39
CA THR A 653 -10.25 35.39 11.20
C THR A 653 -10.43 34.81 12.61
N ASP A 654 -11.59 35.04 13.21
CA ASP A 654 -12.06 34.34 14.40
C ASP A 654 -12.83 33.09 13.95
N PRO A 655 -12.46 31.85 14.35
CA PRO A 655 -13.04 30.63 13.79
C PRO A 655 -14.56 30.50 13.96
N VAL A 656 -15.27 30.40 12.83
CA VAL A 656 -16.72 30.13 12.81
C VAL A 656 -16.96 28.62 12.80
N ASP A 657 -17.61 28.09 13.84
CA ASP A 657 -18.09 26.71 13.86
C ASP A 657 -19.12 26.46 12.74
N VAL A 658 -18.70 25.74 11.70
CA VAL A 658 -19.56 25.38 10.56
C VAL A 658 -20.72 24.46 10.97
N ARG A 659 -20.59 23.65 12.05
CA ARG A 659 -21.72 22.88 12.60
C ARG A 659 -22.78 23.80 13.22
N ALA A 660 -22.37 24.83 13.96
CA ALA A 660 -23.29 25.87 14.47
C ALA A 660 -23.92 26.72 13.35
N LEU A 661 -23.13 27.11 12.34
CA LEU A 661 -23.61 27.83 11.17
C LEU A 661 -24.67 27.03 10.40
N GLY A 662 -24.42 25.74 10.15
CA GLY A 662 -25.37 24.85 9.49
C GLY A 662 -26.71 24.76 10.24
N ALA A 663 -26.67 24.63 11.56
CA ALA A 663 -27.87 24.63 12.40
C ALA A 663 -28.65 25.96 12.36
N ALA A 664 -27.94 27.09 12.27
CA ALA A 664 -28.58 28.41 12.10
C ALA A 664 -29.25 28.54 10.72
N ILE A 665 -28.59 28.06 9.66
CA ILE A 665 -29.14 28.05 8.30
C ILE A 665 -30.37 27.11 8.21
N GLU A 666 -30.32 25.90 8.79
CA GLU A 666 -31.47 24.96 8.82
C GLU A 666 -32.69 25.60 9.52
N SER A 667 -32.44 26.27 10.66
CA SER A 667 -33.49 26.97 11.42
C SER A 667 -34.12 28.14 10.65
N ALA A 668 -33.36 28.80 9.77
CA ALA A 668 -33.82 29.87 8.90
C ALA A 668 -34.49 29.37 7.60
N VAL A 669 -34.03 28.23 7.06
CA VAL A 669 -34.45 27.64 5.78
C VAL A 669 -34.82 26.15 5.94
N PRO A 670 -35.95 25.80 6.61
CA PRO A 670 -36.23 24.40 6.99
C PRO A 670 -36.56 23.45 5.82
N GLU A 671 -36.80 23.97 4.62
CA GLU A 671 -36.98 23.18 3.38
C GLU A 671 -35.65 23.07 2.60
N GLY A 672 -34.56 23.70 3.06
CA GLY A 672 -33.27 23.79 2.38
C GLY A 672 -32.44 22.51 2.39
N GLY A 673 -32.84 21.48 3.14
CA GLY A 673 -32.16 20.18 3.19
C GLY A 673 -30.70 20.27 3.67
N VAL A 674 -30.44 21.15 4.64
CA VAL A 674 -29.11 21.50 5.13
C VAL A 674 -28.43 20.31 5.80
N ARG A 675 -27.19 20.00 5.39
CA ARG A 675 -26.26 19.07 6.04
C ARG A 675 -24.93 19.79 6.25
N VAL A 676 -24.23 19.49 7.33
CA VAL A 676 -22.81 19.84 7.49
C VAL A 676 -21.96 18.63 7.16
N VAL A 677 -20.78 18.88 6.58
CA VAL A 677 -19.78 17.87 6.21
C VAL A 677 -18.42 18.32 6.73
N GLY A 678 -17.70 17.40 7.38
CA GLY A 678 -16.44 17.69 8.05
C GLY A 678 -16.60 18.42 9.40
N GLY A 679 -15.46 18.81 9.96
CA GLY A 679 -15.36 19.51 11.25
C GLY A 679 -15.45 21.03 11.13
N PRO A 680 -14.76 21.80 12.01
CA PRO A 680 -14.89 23.25 12.09
C PRO A 680 -14.63 24.00 10.77
N ASP A 681 -13.64 23.58 9.98
CA ASP A 681 -13.28 24.21 8.69
C ASP A 681 -14.03 23.65 7.46
N GLY A 682 -15.02 22.78 7.69
CA GLY A 682 -15.78 22.03 6.68
C GLY A 682 -16.75 22.87 5.84
N TYR A 683 -17.86 22.26 5.43
CA TYR A 683 -18.85 22.92 4.56
C TYR A 683 -20.31 22.57 4.88
N VAL A 684 -21.20 23.43 4.41
CA VAL A 684 -22.65 23.30 4.50
C VAL A 684 -23.19 22.90 3.13
N ALA A 685 -23.62 21.64 2.98
CA ALA A 685 -24.34 21.16 1.82
C ALA A 685 -25.84 21.49 1.92
N PHE A 686 -26.49 21.82 0.80
CA PHE A 686 -27.89 22.23 0.75
C PHE A 686 -28.56 21.90 -0.59
N LEU A 687 -29.89 21.99 -0.66
CA LEU A 687 -30.62 21.80 -1.91
C LEU A 687 -30.52 23.04 -2.81
N VAL A 688 -29.91 22.88 -4.01
CA VAL A 688 -29.75 23.90 -5.07
C VAL A 688 -30.98 24.80 -5.28
N GLY A 689 -32.19 24.26 -5.11
CA GLY A 689 -33.44 25.00 -5.26
C GLY A 689 -33.69 26.12 -4.22
N GLU A 690 -33.05 26.05 -3.05
CA GLU A 690 -33.16 27.02 -1.95
C GLU A 690 -31.88 27.86 -1.78
N ARG A 691 -30.92 27.78 -2.72
CA ARG A 691 -29.60 28.47 -2.70
C ARG A 691 -29.67 29.96 -2.34
N GLU A 692 -30.61 30.72 -2.93
CA GLU A 692 -30.80 32.15 -2.59
C GLU A 692 -31.17 32.33 -1.11
N GLY A 693 -31.99 31.43 -0.54
CA GLY A 693 -32.36 31.46 0.87
C GLY A 693 -31.21 31.11 1.81
N VAL A 694 -30.40 30.11 1.43
CA VAL A 694 -29.20 29.69 2.17
C VAL A 694 -28.16 30.81 2.22
N ILE A 695 -27.90 31.52 1.12
CA ILE A 695 -26.97 32.66 1.08
C ILE A 695 -27.42 33.78 2.03
N GLU A 696 -28.69 34.18 2.00
CA GLU A 696 -29.22 35.23 2.89
C GLU A 696 -29.21 34.78 4.37
N ALA A 697 -29.43 33.50 4.65
CA ALA A 697 -29.37 32.93 5.99
C ALA A 697 -27.93 32.85 6.54
N ALA A 698 -26.97 32.39 5.74
CA ALA A 698 -25.57 32.27 6.13
C ALA A 698 -24.95 33.64 6.43
N VAL A 699 -25.20 34.64 5.57
CA VAL A 699 -24.73 36.02 5.78
C VAL A 699 -25.32 36.63 7.05
N ALA A 700 -26.55 36.28 7.44
CA ALA A 700 -27.13 36.73 8.71
C ALA A 700 -26.49 36.00 9.91
N ALA A 701 -26.44 34.67 9.86
CA ALA A 701 -25.95 33.82 10.97
C ALA A 701 -24.48 34.07 11.32
N VAL A 702 -23.62 34.34 10.34
CA VAL A 702 -22.22 34.72 10.57
C VAL A 702 -22.10 36.02 11.40
N GLY A 703 -23.05 36.95 11.28
CA GLY A 703 -23.09 38.16 12.10
C GLY A 703 -23.44 37.88 13.57
N ASP A 704 -24.33 36.91 13.82
CA ASP A 704 -24.67 36.47 15.18
C ASP A 704 -23.54 35.64 15.83
N LEU A 705 -22.78 34.85 15.03
CA LEU A 705 -21.73 33.95 15.51
C LEU A 705 -20.38 34.62 15.78
N ALA A 706 -20.12 35.82 15.27
CA ALA A 706 -18.88 36.57 15.48
C ALA A 706 -18.87 37.41 16.78
N ASP A 707 -19.88 37.27 17.65
CA ASP A 707 -20.10 38.08 18.86
C ASP A 707 -20.21 37.22 20.16
N GLU A 708 -19.95 35.89 20.07
CA GLU A 708 -19.95 34.92 21.21
C GLU A 708 -18.54 34.54 21.72
#